data_AF-A0A518DI87-F1
#
_entry.id   AF-A0A518DI87-F1
#
_cell.length_a   1.000
_cell.length_b   1.000
_cell.length_c   1.000
_cell.angle_alpha   90.00
_cell.angle_beta   90.00
_cell.angle_gamma   90.00
#
_symmetry.space_group_name_H-M   'P 1'
#
loop_
_entity.id
_entity.type
_entity.pdbx_description
1 polymer ?
#
loop_
_entity_poly.entity_id
_entity_poly.type
_entity_poly.pdbx_seq_one_letter_code
_entity_poly.pdbx_strand_id
1 'polypeptide(L)'
;MASPLSTGGIKGLALRHGEKAVMAIVALATGWVVFTSLDQESMDKVPTDLTAAASSSEKKISQFSWERAEQEPENIRIADQFDLIAAGDAPKKDYAIASSGWNPGVVPPTVLRTDPELLAAVDLRGAGESFLMATYSSDAQKQLALDERKKEAEARRKAEEAAEAAARDADNGGRGRRASRGAESEYGLNPEDDPDVRAVEAAVRPAGVSLSGGEKVEVVSCAVVVAKVPIEKQYLKYQSTFQDAKGYDPTRDTPKYLGYFVQRAEVTGGELQWEDARLRNGKSPTGQGLAAVTEKTLPYFVYDWVSPMEAPEDGRYVHPLLTLPLPPRVGQDWGPEVVHPDIPLAVDAELDEDFGEEELPDAPLEGGSLFGGGAAGGFGDSFGGRGGGGGGFGGEYGGRGGGGGGFGGEYGGRGGGGGDFGGEYGGRGGGGGGAMGFDGGNFEPQAPEVMLRFIDFNVEPGRKYKYRVQLVLVDVNVLASARDLDGEVKARTSEARAKLEEHFNKAALRADANQSPPDPPFIKGEWSEPSTTISIPFAGGVYVVSSKAANGFNDEPRASLVVQAFDVQKIDPDPNSRVRQAVEAEYERQLRRGGVANDKREAWALISQGRMLRRVDDFVFRTDTTLLDIAGGEKLTADYSEPTRVLIMDPTGRLSVRDQVEDSEQVSRHKLIWAEPDRRRDPNSVNRGDFFMGEG
;
A
#
# COMPACT_ATOMS: atom_id res chain seq x y z
N MET A 1 -19.15 -33.36 -100.30
CA MET A 1 -20.38 -32.65 -99.90
C MET A 1 -20.60 -32.92 -98.42
N ALA A 2 -20.39 -31.93 -97.57
CA ALA A 2 -20.47 -32.07 -96.11
C ALA A 2 -21.45 -31.04 -95.55
N SER A 3 -22.40 -31.51 -94.74
CA SER A 3 -23.45 -30.71 -94.09
C SER A 3 -22.98 -30.20 -92.72
N PRO A 4 -23.40 -28.98 -92.29
CA PRO A 4 -23.05 -28.47 -90.96
C PRO A 4 -24.00 -29.01 -89.88
N LEU A 5 -23.42 -29.39 -88.75
CA LEU A 5 -24.07 -29.83 -87.51
C LEU A 5 -24.63 -28.64 -86.73
N SER A 6 -25.90 -28.72 -86.34
CA SER A 6 -26.59 -27.74 -85.51
C SER A 6 -26.25 -27.94 -84.02
N THR A 7 -25.46 -27.04 -83.44
CA THR A 7 -25.23 -26.90 -82.00
C THR A 7 -26.37 -26.15 -81.32
N GLY A 8 -27.51 -26.82 -81.14
CA GLY A 8 -28.65 -26.34 -80.35
C GLY A 8 -28.72 -27.07 -79.00
N GLY A 9 -27.84 -26.72 -78.06
CA GLY A 9 -27.78 -27.38 -76.76
C GLY A 9 -27.59 -26.39 -75.61
N ILE A 10 -28.56 -26.35 -74.70
CA ILE A 10 -28.52 -25.77 -73.34
C ILE A 10 -28.43 -24.24 -73.25
N LYS A 11 -27.58 -23.57 -74.04
CA LYS A 11 -27.44 -22.10 -74.00
C LYS A 11 -28.73 -21.35 -74.38
N GLY A 12 -29.49 -21.87 -75.34
CA GLY A 12 -30.78 -21.29 -75.74
C GLY A 12 -31.88 -21.46 -74.69
N LEU A 13 -31.78 -22.49 -73.84
CA LEU A 13 -32.75 -22.76 -72.78
C LEU A 13 -32.45 -21.91 -71.54
N ALA A 14 -31.16 -21.69 -71.23
CA ALA A 14 -30.73 -20.76 -70.18
C ALA A 14 -31.10 -19.30 -70.52
N LEU A 15 -30.97 -18.87 -71.78
CA LEU A 15 -31.34 -17.50 -72.18
C LEU A 15 -32.85 -17.26 -72.22
N ARG A 16 -33.67 -18.27 -72.56
CA ARG A 16 -35.14 -18.13 -72.57
C ARG A 16 -35.80 -18.28 -71.20
N HIS A 17 -35.14 -18.91 -70.23
CA HIS A 17 -35.74 -19.21 -68.93
C HIS A 17 -34.96 -18.67 -67.72
N GLY A 18 -33.79 -18.06 -67.93
CA GLY A 18 -32.96 -17.50 -66.85
C GLY A 18 -33.70 -16.43 -66.04
N GLU A 19 -34.46 -15.57 -66.70
CA GLU A 19 -35.28 -14.55 -66.02
C GLU A 19 -36.33 -15.17 -65.08
N LYS A 20 -36.99 -16.26 -65.52
CA LYS A 20 -37.99 -16.95 -64.70
C LYS A 20 -37.37 -17.66 -63.50
N ALA A 21 -36.15 -18.18 -63.65
CA ALA A 21 -35.41 -18.80 -62.55
C ALA A 21 -34.99 -17.75 -61.51
N VAL A 22 -34.54 -16.57 -61.94
CA VAL A 22 -34.21 -15.46 -61.03
C VAL A 22 -35.45 -14.97 -60.29
N MET A 23 -36.57 -14.78 -60.99
CA MET A 23 -37.85 -14.38 -60.36
C MET A 23 -38.33 -15.40 -59.33
N ALA A 24 -38.16 -16.70 -59.59
CA ALA A 24 -38.52 -17.76 -58.64
C ALA A 24 -37.61 -17.75 -57.38
N ILE A 25 -36.31 -17.49 -57.55
CA ILE A 25 -35.37 -17.38 -56.42
C ILE A 25 -35.71 -16.17 -55.56
N VAL A 26 -36.01 -15.02 -56.17
CA VAL A 26 -36.41 -13.81 -55.43
C VAL A 26 -37.71 -14.07 -54.66
N ALA A 27 -38.72 -14.67 -55.30
CA ALA A 27 -39.99 -14.99 -54.64
C ALA A 27 -39.80 -15.95 -53.44
N LEU A 28 -38.93 -16.95 -53.56
CA LEU A 28 -38.59 -17.85 -52.46
C LEU A 28 -37.86 -17.13 -51.32
N ALA A 29 -36.90 -16.24 -51.65
CA ALA A 29 -36.19 -15.45 -50.65
C ALA A 29 -37.13 -14.49 -49.91
N THR A 30 -38.04 -13.81 -50.63
CA THR A 30 -39.04 -12.92 -50.01
C THR A 30 -40.02 -13.71 -49.14
N GLY A 31 -40.50 -14.87 -49.62
CA GLY A 31 -41.36 -15.76 -48.85
C GLY A 31 -40.69 -16.27 -47.56
N TRP A 32 -39.39 -16.61 -47.63
CA TRP A 32 -38.60 -17.01 -46.47
C TRP A 32 -38.50 -15.88 -45.44
N VAL A 33 -38.18 -14.66 -45.87
CA VAL A 33 -38.10 -13.49 -44.97
C VAL A 33 -39.44 -13.24 -44.27
N VAL A 34 -40.56 -13.32 -45.01
CA VAL A 34 -41.91 -13.17 -44.43
C VAL A 34 -42.19 -14.30 -43.44
N PHE A 35 -41.87 -15.55 -43.77
CA PHE A 35 -42.05 -16.70 -42.88
C PHE A 35 -41.26 -16.53 -41.58
N THR A 36 -39.98 -16.15 -41.65
CA THR A 36 -39.16 -15.92 -40.46
C THR A 36 -39.59 -14.70 -39.64
N SER A 37 -40.24 -13.71 -40.27
CA SER A 37 -40.78 -12.56 -39.54
C SER A 37 -42.08 -12.88 -38.79
N LEU A 38 -42.80 -13.92 -39.21
CA LEU A 38 -44.04 -14.36 -38.56
C LEU A 38 -43.80 -15.35 -37.42
N ASP A 39 -42.61 -15.94 -37.34
CA ASP A 39 -42.23 -16.92 -36.30
C ASP A 39 -41.52 -16.27 -35.10
N GLN A 40 -41.52 -14.93 -35.01
CA GLN A 40 -41.14 -14.25 -33.78
C GLN A 40 -42.25 -14.43 -32.76
N GLU A 41 -41.97 -15.18 -31.69
CA GLU A 41 -42.82 -15.26 -30.51
C GLU A 41 -43.16 -13.83 -30.06
N SER A 42 -44.44 -13.45 -30.20
CA SER A 42 -44.91 -12.17 -29.69
C SER A 42 -44.72 -12.22 -28.18
N MET A 43 -43.89 -11.34 -27.64
CA MET A 43 -43.84 -11.16 -26.20
C MET A 43 -45.23 -10.71 -25.73
N ASP A 44 -45.98 -11.63 -25.12
CA ASP A 44 -47.32 -11.39 -24.56
C ASP A 44 -47.33 -10.36 -23.43
N LYS A 45 -46.16 -9.89 -23.00
CA LYS A 45 -46.00 -8.87 -21.97
C LYS A 45 -46.01 -7.49 -22.63
N VAL A 46 -47.13 -6.79 -22.47
CA VAL A 46 -47.22 -5.38 -22.85
C VAL A 46 -46.25 -4.55 -22.01
N PRO A 47 -45.67 -3.46 -22.54
CA PRO A 47 -44.71 -2.63 -21.79
C PRO A 47 -45.22 -2.11 -20.44
N THR A 48 -46.55 -1.99 -20.31
CA THR A 48 -47.23 -1.65 -19.05
C THR A 48 -47.05 -2.70 -17.97
N ASP A 49 -46.95 -3.98 -18.32
CA ASP A 49 -46.75 -5.07 -17.37
C ASP A 49 -45.31 -5.10 -16.87
N LEU A 50 -44.34 -4.76 -17.74
CA LEU A 50 -42.93 -4.66 -17.36
C LEU A 50 -42.68 -3.46 -16.45
N THR A 51 -43.30 -2.32 -16.74
CA THR A 51 -43.23 -1.13 -15.86
C THR A 51 -43.96 -1.36 -14.55
N ALA A 52 -45.14 -2.00 -14.56
CA ALA A 52 -45.84 -2.38 -13.33
C ALA A 52 -45.04 -3.39 -12.49
N ALA A 53 -44.41 -4.38 -13.13
CA ALA A 53 -43.55 -5.34 -12.44
C ALA A 53 -42.32 -4.66 -11.83
N ALA A 54 -41.64 -3.79 -12.60
CA ALA A 54 -40.49 -3.02 -12.14
C ALA A 54 -40.83 -2.11 -10.96
N SER A 55 -41.92 -1.33 -11.06
CA SER A 55 -42.37 -0.47 -9.95
C SER A 55 -42.82 -1.27 -8.73
N SER A 56 -43.38 -2.48 -8.90
CA SER A 56 -43.72 -3.36 -7.77
C SER A 56 -42.47 -3.91 -7.09
N SER A 57 -41.43 -4.25 -7.86
CA SER A 57 -40.15 -4.73 -7.36
C SER A 57 -39.40 -3.62 -6.63
N GLU A 58 -39.38 -2.42 -7.18
CA GLU A 58 -38.76 -1.25 -6.57
C GLU A 58 -39.45 -0.88 -5.26
N LYS A 59 -40.80 -0.89 -5.21
CA LYS A 59 -41.54 -0.74 -3.94
C LYS A 59 -41.20 -1.82 -2.92
N LYS A 60 -41.03 -3.08 -3.36
CA LYS A 60 -40.64 -4.18 -2.45
C LYS A 60 -39.23 -4.00 -1.90
N ILE A 61 -38.29 -3.52 -2.72
CA ILE A 61 -36.91 -3.25 -2.31
C ILE A 61 -36.86 -2.05 -1.37
N SER A 62 -37.56 -0.96 -1.69
CA SER A 62 -37.54 0.27 -0.87
C SER A 62 -38.28 0.10 0.47
N GLN A 63 -39.23 -0.84 0.55
CA GLN A 63 -39.95 -1.16 1.79
C GLN A 63 -39.31 -2.31 2.58
N PHE A 64 -38.20 -2.88 2.08
CA PHE A 64 -37.48 -3.92 2.79
C PHE A 64 -36.70 -3.31 3.97
N SER A 65 -36.95 -3.83 5.17
CA SER A 65 -36.14 -3.54 6.36
C SER A 65 -35.76 -4.86 7.03
N TRP A 66 -34.57 -4.90 7.65
CA TRP A 66 -34.07 -6.08 8.35
C TRP A 66 -35.02 -6.56 9.46
N GLU A 67 -35.69 -5.64 10.15
CA GLU A 67 -36.69 -5.92 11.20
C GLU A 67 -37.95 -6.62 10.64
N ARG A 68 -38.31 -6.37 9.38
CA ARG A 68 -39.44 -7.02 8.71
C ARG A 68 -39.04 -8.39 8.13
N ALA A 69 -37.79 -8.52 7.72
CA ALA A 69 -37.21 -9.76 7.24
C ALA A 69 -37.22 -10.84 8.36
N GLU A 70 -36.88 -10.47 9.61
CA GLU A 70 -36.94 -11.41 10.75
C GLU A 70 -38.34 -11.97 11.03
N GLN A 71 -39.41 -11.27 10.65
CA GLN A 71 -40.80 -11.67 10.90
C GLN A 71 -41.40 -12.57 9.80
N GLU A 72 -40.84 -12.54 8.59
CA GLU A 72 -41.28 -13.35 7.44
C GLU A 72 -40.10 -14.13 6.84
N PRO A 73 -39.50 -15.09 7.59
CA PRO A 73 -38.26 -15.77 7.20
C PRO A 73 -38.40 -16.59 5.91
N GLU A 74 -39.62 -16.99 5.54
CA GLU A 74 -39.92 -17.72 4.32
C GLU A 74 -39.92 -16.85 3.04
N ASN A 75 -39.94 -15.52 3.18
CA ASN A 75 -39.74 -14.57 2.08
C ASN A 75 -38.27 -14.13 1.93
N ILE A 76 -37.43 -14.39 2.94
CA ILE A 76 -35.99 -14.29 2.78
C ILE A 76 -35.54 -15.57 2.06
N ARG A 77 -35.48 -15.50 0.73
CA ARG A 77 -34.49 -16.32 0.04
C ARG A 77 -33.14 -15.80 0.50
N ILE A 78 -32.58 -16.43 1.54
CA ILE A 78 -31.13 -16.45 1.75
C ILE A 78 -30.63 -16.73 0.36
N ALA A 79 -29.96 -15.75 -0.27
CA ALA A 79 -29.47 -15.90 -1.63
C ALA A 79 -28.86 -17.29 -1.63
N ASP A 80 -29.51 -18.24 -2.32
CA ASP A 80 -29.08 -19.64 -2.32
C ASP A 80 -27.60 -19.48 -2.50
N GLN A 81 -26.82 -19.88 -1.47
CA GLN A 81 -25.37 -19.82 -1.57
C GLN A 81 -25.15 -20.32 -2.97
N PHE A 82 -24.53 -19.49 -3.81
CA PHE A 82 -24.17 -19.95 -5.13
C PHE A 82 -23.29 -21.13 -4.80
N ASP A 83 -23.90 -22.31 -4.71
CA ASP A 83 -23.35 -23.55 -5.13
C ASP A 83 -22.88 -23.09 -6.48
N LEU A 84 -21.58 -22.81 -6.54
CA LEU A 84 -20.77 -23.32 -7.61
C LEU A 84 -21.13 -24.82 -7.71
N ILE A 85 -22.35 -25.12 -8.18
CA ILE A 85 -22.56 -25.94 -9.35
C ILE A 85 -21.45 -25.43 -10.24
N ALA A 86 -20.31 -26.13 -10.14
CA ALA A 86 -19.16 -25.97 -10.98
C ALA A 86 -19.74 -25.56 -12.30
N ALA A 87 -19.44 -24.32 -12.75
CA ALA A 87 -19.87 -23.83 -14.04
C ALA A 87 -19.47 -24.94 -14.99
N GLY A 88 -20.41 -25.82 -15.29
CA GLY A 88 -20.09 -27.15 -15.75
C GLY A 88 -19.77 -26.89 -17.18
N ASP A 89 -18.47 -26.71 -17.45
CA ASP A 89 -17.89 -25.96 -18.56
C ASP A 89 -18.98 -25.67 -19.58
N ALA A 90 -19.67 -24.51 -19.43
CA ALA A 90 -20.71 -24.13 -20.38
C ALA A 90 -20.10 -24.40 -21.75
N PRO A 91 -20.61 -25.35 -22.56
CA PRO A 91 -19.79 -26.00 -23.57
C PRO A 91 -19.15 -24.90 -24.39
N LYS A 92 -17.82 -24.76 -24.31
CA LYS A 92 -17.13 -23.60 -24.88
C LYS A 92 -17.46 -23.43 -26.36
N LYS A 93 -17.87 -24.52 -27.02
CA LYS A 93 -18.45 -24.61 -28.36
C LYS A 93 -19.71 -23.75 -28.57
N ASP A 94 -20.61 -23.70 -27.60
CA ASP A 94 -21.95 -23.10 -27.75
C ASP A 94 -21.93 -21.58 -27.50
N TYR A 95 -20.92 -21.11 -26.76
CA TYR A 95 -20.65 -19.68 -26.50
C TYR A 95 -19.34 -19.19 -27.10
N ALA A 96 -18.61 -20.04 -27.82
CA ALA A 96 -17.62 -19.57 -28.76
C ALA A 96 -18.40 -18.75 -29.78
N ILE A 97 -18.37 -17.44 -29.62
CA ILE A 97 -18.50 -16.53 -30.75
C ILE A 97 -17.54 -17.12 -31.76
N ALA A 98 -18.09 -17.76 -32.79
CA ALA A 98 -17.26 -18.27 -33.85
C ALA A 98 -16.45 -17.06 -34.26
N SER A 99 -15.13 -17.11 -34.06
CA SER A 99 -14.20 -16.12 -34.60
C SER A 99 -14.21 -16.11 -36.13
N SER A 100 -15.20 -16.78 -36.75
CA SER A 100 -15.91 -16.45 -37.99
C SER A 100 -15.91 -14.94 -38.28
N GLY A 101 -14.78 -14.45 -38.77
CA GLY A 101 -14.56 -14.29 -40.20
C GLY A 101 -15.42 -13.27 -40.93
N TRP A 102 -16.32 -12.55 -40.25
CA TRP A 102 -17.14 -11.50 -40.87
C TRP A 102 -16.56 -10.10 -40.69
N ASN A 103 -15.61 -9.93 -39.78
CA ASN A 103 -14.71 -8.77 -39.78
C ASN A 103 -13.26 -9.23 -39.64
N PRO A 104 -12.74 -10.06 -40.57
CA PRO A 104 -11.31 -10.31 -40.61
C PRO A 104 -10.67 -8.93 -40.82
N GLY A 105 -9.66 -8.58 -40.01
CA GLY A 105 -8.86 -7.40 -40.30
C GLY A 105 -8.51 -7.42 -41.79
N VAL A 106 -8.82 -6.33 -42.48
CA VAL A 106 -8.82 -6.24 -43.97
C VAL A 106 -7.48 -6.67 -44.58
N VAL A 107 -6.42 -6.74 -43.76
CA VAL A 107 -5.12 -7.30 -44.10
C VAL A 107 -4.78 -8.40 -43.09
N PRO A 108 -4.65 -9.68 -43.49
CA PRO A 108 -4.13 -10.70 -42.59
C PRO A 108 -2.70 -10.32 -42.20
N PRO A 109 -2.32 -10.40 -40.92
CA PRO A 109 -0.98 -10.04 -40.48
C PRO A 109 0.05 -10.88 -41.25
N THR A 110 0.91 -10.21 -42.03
CA THR A 110 1.87 -10.89 -42.91
C THR A 110 3.26 -11.00 -42.29
N VAL A 111 3.57 -10.17 -41.29
CA VAL A 111 4.92 -10.03 -40.74
C VAL A 111 5.17 -11.11 -39.70
N LEU A 112 6.39 -11.64 -39.65
CA LEU A 112 6.82 -12.54 -38.59
C LEU A 112 7.03 -11.75 -37.29
N ARG A 113 6.74 -12.37 -36.15
CA ARG A 113 6.90 -11.76 -34.83
C ARG A 113 8.37 -11.53 -34.52
N THR A 114 8.71 -10.29 -34.19
CA THR A 114 10.02 -9.88 -33.66
C THR A 114 9.89 -9.58 -32.16
N ASP A 115 11.03 -9.38 -31.49
CA ASP A 115 11.00 -8.91 -30.10
C ASP A 115 10.69 -7.40 -30.07
N PRO A 116 9.80 -6.94 -29.17
CA PRO A 116 9.52 -5.52 -29.01
C PRO A 116 10.69 -4.83 -28.33
N GLU A 117 10.88 -3.55 -28.62
CA GLU A 117 11.85 -2.72 -27.91
C GLU A 117 11.43 -2.58 -26.44
N LEU A 118 12.34 -2.94 -25.53
CA LEU A 118 12.12 -2.88 -24.09
C LEU A 118 12.73 -1.58 -23.55
N LEU A 119 11.87 -0.69 -23.05
CA LEU A 119 12.28 0.58 -22.47
C LEU A 119 12.81 0.34 -21.05
N ALA A 120 13.96 0.93 -20.74
CA ALA A 120 14.51 0.92 -19.39
C ALA A 120 13.74 1.89 -18.47
N ALA A 121 13.89 1.71 -17.15
CA ALA A 121 13.50 2.75 -16.21
C ALA A 121 14.34 4.01 -16.44
N VAL A 122 13.72 5.17 -16.36
CA VAL A 122 14.36 6.46 -16.60
C VAL A 122 14.40 7.28 -15.32
N ASP A 123 15.36 8.22 -15.27
CA ASP A 123 15.41 9.26 -14.24
C ASP A 123 15.56 8.70 -12.81
N LEU A 124 16.52 7.78 -12.64
CA LEU A 124 16.79 7.19 -11.34
C LEU A 124 17.39 8.24 -10.39
N ARG A 125 16.74 8.40 -9.25
CA ARG A 125 17.18 9.30 -8.19
C ARG A 125 16.88 8.66 -6.83
N GLY A 126 17.43 9.22 -5.77
CA GLY A 126 17.13 8.71 -4.46
C GLY A 126 17.75 9.50 -3.32
N ALA A 127 17.32 9.13 -2.12
CA ALA A 127 17.72 9.72 -0.86
C ALA A 127 18.31 8.64 0.06
N GLY A 128 19.33 9.01 0.82
CA GLY A 128 19.84 8.17 1.90
C GLY A 128 19.15 8.60 3.18
N GLU A 129 18.64 7.64 3.91
CA GLU A 129 17.79 7.87 5.08
C GLU A 129 18.26 6.97 6.23
N SER A 130 18.09 7.45 7.47
CA SER A 130 18.32 6.67 8.67
C SER A 130 17.20 6.93 9.67
N PHE A 131 16.54 5.88 10.13
CA PHE A 131 15.35 5.98 10.98
C PHE A 131 15.16 4.76 11.88
N LEU A 132 14.18 4.82 12.76
CA LEU A 132 13.74 3.69 13.58
C LEU A 132 12.72 2.84 12.83
N MET A 133 13.07 1.59 12.57
CA MET A 133 12.21 0.64 11.87
C MET A 133 11.66 -0.41 12.82
N ALA A 134 10.36 -0.68 12.74
CA ALA A 134 9.73 -1.72 13.54
C ALA A 134 9.52 -3.01 12.75
N THR A 135 9.89 -4.15 13.33
CA THR A 135 9.72 -5.47 12.71
C THR A 135 9.11 -6.48 13.67
N TYR A 136 8.37 -7.44 13.15
CA TYR A 136 7.98 -8.64 13.88
C TYR A 136 9.18 -9.60 13.95
N SER A 137 9.74 -9.73 15.14
CA SER A 137 10.67 -10.83 15.40
C SER A 137 9.89 -12.04 15.90
N SER A 138 9.94 -13.16 15.16
CA SER A 138 9.33 -14.41 15.62
C SER A 138 9.90 -14.89 16.96
N ASP A 139 11.17 -14.57 17.23
CA ASP A 139 11.81 -14.84 18.52
C ASP A 139 11.30 -13.90 19.62
N ALA A 140 11.10 -12.61 19.32
CA ALA A 140 10.52 -11.67 20.28
C ALA A 140 9.06 -12.04 20.62
N GLN A 141 8.25 -12.42 19.62
CA GLN A 141 6.88 -12.89 19.85
C GLN A 141 6.85 -14.17 20.68
N LYS A 142 7.70 -15.15 20.38
CA LYS A 142 7.82 -16.37 21.20
C LYS A 142 8.23 -16.06 22.63
N GLN A 143 9.14 -15.10 22.82
CA GLN A 143 9.59 -14.69 24.15
C GLN A 143 8.49 -13.96 24.90
N LEU A 144 7.79 -13.02 24.26
CA LEU A 144 6.64 -12.33 24.84
C LEU A 144 5.58 -13.34 25.29
N ALA A 145 5.23 -14.30 24.43
CA ALA A 145 4.28 -15.36 24.76
C ALA A 145 4.77 -16.27 25.91
N LEU A 146 6.08 -16.53 26.00
CA LEU A 146 6.65 -17.29 27.13
C LEU A 146 6.64 -16.48 28.43
N ASP A 147 6.89 -15.19 28.37
CA ASP A 147 6.92 -14.32 29.54
C ASP A 147 5.51 -13.98 30.04
N GLU A 148 4.54 -13.80 29.13
CA GLU A 148 3.12 -13.75 29.46
C GLU A 148 2.66 -15.04 30.16
N ARG A 149 3.03 -16.22 29.62
CA ARG A 149 2.74 -17.50 30.27
C ARG A 149 3.37 -17.63 31.66
N LYS A 150 4.59 -17.12 31.86
CA LYS A 150 5.22 -17.09 33.19
C LYS A 150 4.49 -16.16 34.14
N LYS A 151 4.13 -14.96 33.68
CA LYS A 151 3.37 -13.98 34.47
C LYS A 151 1.99 -14.51 34.86
N GLU A 152 1.27 -15.14 33.94
CA GLU A 152 -0.01 -15.80 34.23
C GLU A 152 0.16 -16.94 35.23
N ALA A 153 1.22 -17.74 35.12
CA ALA A 153 1.52 -18.82 36.06
C ALA A 153 1.85 -18.26 37.46
N GLU A 154 2.61 -17.17 37.54
CA GLU A 154 2.94 -16.51 38.81
C GLU A 154 1.72 -15.82 39.44
N ALA A 155 0.92 -15.11 38.64
CA ALA A 155 -0.33 -14.50 39.08
C ALA A 155 -1.31 -15.57 39.59
N ARG A 156 -1.41 -16.71 38.91
CA ARG A 156 -2.20 -17.85 39.38
C ARG A 156 -1.67 -18.41 40.70
N ARG A 157 -0.35 -18.59 40.84
CA ARG A 157 0.27 -19.02 42.10
C ARG A 157 -0.02 -18.04 43.25
N LYS A 158 0.13 -16.73 43.01
CA LYS A 158 -0.15 -15.68 43.99
C LYS A 158 -1.64 -15.64 44.37
N ALA A 159 -2.53 -15.87 43.42
CA ALA A 159 -3.97 -15.96 43.66
C ALA A 159 -4.36 -17.22 44.47
N GLU A 160 -3.72 -18.37 44.19
CA GLU A 160 -3.87 -19.60 44.97
C GLU A 160 -3.37 -19.41 46.40
N GLU A 161 -2.18 -18.83 46.59
CA GLU A 161 -1.62 -18.52 47.91
C GLU A 161 -2.51 -17.54 48.71
N ALA A 162 -3.05 -16.51 48.04
CA ALA A 162 -3.97 -15.56 48.65
C ALA A 162 -5.32 -16.21 49.03
N ALA A 163 -5.83 -17.10 48.19
CA ALA A 163 -7.05 -17.86 48.46
C ALA A 163 -6.85 -18.83 49.65
N GLU A 164 -5.70 -19.50 49.72
CA GLU A 164 -5.34 -20.34 50.87
C GLU A 164 -5.18 -19.53 52.16
N ALA A 165 -4.53 -18.36 52.10
CA ALA A 165 -4.40 -17.47 53.25
C ALA A 165 -5.78 -16.98 53.74
N ALA A 166 -6.66 -16.57 52.82
CA ALA A 166 -8.01 -16.17 53.15
C ALA A 166 -8.84 -17.32 53.76
N ALA A 167 -8.65 -18.56 53.28
CA ALA A 167 -9.31 -19.73 53.85
C ALA A 167 -8.83 -20.03 55.28
N ARG A 168 -7.51 -19.90 55.55
CA ARG A 168 -6.95 -20.05 56.90
C ARG A 168 -7.47 -19.00 57.87
N ASP A 169 -7.63 -17.75 57.42
CA ASP A 169 -8.18 -16.67 58.24
C ASP A 169 -9.68 -16.85 58.53
N ALA A 170 -10.44 -17.42 57.60
CA ALA A 170 -11.86 -17.73 57.79
C ALA A 170 -12.09 -18.79 58.87
N ASP A 171 -11.22 -19.80 58.95
CA ASP A 171 -11.33 -20.87 59.96
C ASP A 171 -10.96 -20.40 61.38
N ASN A 172 -10.22 -19.29 61.52
CA ASN A 172 -9.74 -18.80 62.81
C ASN A 172 -10.71 -17.86 63.56
N GLY A 173 -11.99 -17.80 63.16
CA GLY A 173 -13.09 -17.23 63.97
C GLY A 173 -13.00 -15.74 64.34
N GLY A 174 -12.13 -14.97 63.69
CA GLY A 174 -11.85 -13.57 64.03
C GLY A 174 -12.90 -12.58 63.54
N ARG A 175 -13.65 -11.98 64.49
CA ARG A 175 -14.61 -10.89 64.25
C ARG A 175 -14.02 -9.73 63.44
N GLY A 176 -14.51 -9.56 62.22
CA GLY A 176 -14.82 -8.28 61.57
C GLY A 176 -13.80 -7.15 61.65
N ARG A 177 -12.80 -7.16 60.76
CA ARG A 177 -12.21 -5.91 60.25
C ARG A 177 -12.40 -5.87 58.75
N ARG A 178 -13.22 -4.91 58.30
CA ARG A 178 -13.38 -4.55 56.88
C ARG A 178 -12.00 -4.17 56.33
N ALA A 179 -11.37 -5.10 55.63
CA ALA A 179 -10.18 -4.81 54.84
C ALA A 179 -10.62 -3.95 53.65
N SER A 180 -10.12 -2.73 53.61
CA SER A 180 -10.32 -1.78 52.52
C SER A 180 -9.69 -2.39 51.26
N ARG A 181 -10.52 -2.71 50.28
CA ARG A 181 -10.16 -3.33 49.01
C ARG A 181 -9.53 -2.26 48.10
N GLY A 182 -8.27 -1.93 48.36
CA GLY A 182 -7.44 -1.19 47.41
C GLY A 182 -7.01 -2.15 46.32
N ALA A 183 -7.73 -2.15 45.19
CA ALA A 183 -7.28 -2.83 43.99
C ALA A 183 -6.10 -2.02 43.42
N GLU A 184 -4.88 -2.39 43.80
CA GLU A 184 -3.65 -1.94 43.11
C GLU A 184 -3.73 -2.42 41.66
N SER A 185 -3.84 -1.48 40.73
CA SER A 185 -3.72 -1.76 39.30
C SER A 185 -2.25 -2.07 38.99
N GLU A 186 -1.92 -3.37 38.92
CA GLU A 186 -0.56 -3.92 39.02
C GLU A 186 0.39 -3.65 37.83
N TYR A 187 0.03 -2.90 36.77
CA TYR A 187 0.92 -2.74 35.60
C TYR A 187 0.83 -1.40 34.84
N GLY A 188 0.49 -0.31 35.52
CA GLY A 188 0.83 1.01 35.00
C GLY A 188 2.22 1.37 35.48
N LEU A 189 3.20 1.59 34.58
CA LEU A 189 4.35 2.44 34.91
C LEU A 189 3.76 3.78 35.35
N ASN A 190 3.54 3.96 36.64
CA ASN A 190 3.09 5.24 37.16
C ASN A 190 4.31 6.15 37.04
N PRO A 191 4.27 7.22 36.22
CA PRO A 191 5.41 8.13 36.08
C PRO A 191 5.85 8.71 37.43
N GLU A 192 4.99 8.63 38.46
CA GLU A 192 5.29 9.04 39.83
C GLU A 192 6.32 8.15 40.55
N ASP A 193 6.49 6.89 40.14
CA ASP A 193 7.36 5.92 40.83
C ASP A 193 8.81 5.91 40.29
N ASP A 194 9.04 6.40 39.06
CA ASP A 194 10.36 6.46 38.43
C ASP A 194 10.72 7.93 38.09
N PRO A 195 11.65 8.57 38.83
CA PRO A 195 12.04 9.96 38.58
C PRO A 195 12.70 10.18 37.22
N ASP A 196 13.13 9.10 36.56
CA ASP A 196 13.74 9.12 35.24
C ASP A 196 12.72 9.00 34.11
N VAL A 197 11.42 8.87 34.42
CA VAL A 197 10.35 8.78 33.43
C VAL A 197 9.36 9.92 33.63
N ARG A 198 9.01 10.63 32.54
CA ARG A 198 7.96 11.64 32.54
C ARG A 198 7.03 11.47 31.34
N ALA A 199 5.74 11.74 31.52
CA ALA A 199 4.81 11.77 30.41
C ALA A 199 5.08 12.97 29.50
N VAL A 200 4.80 12.82 28.20
CA VAL A 200 4.79 13.95 27.26
C VAL A 200 3.46 14.69 27.46
N GLU A 201 3.51 15.97 27.85
CA GLU A 201 2.29 16.75 28.16
C GLU A 201 1.49 17.11 26.91
N ALA A 202 2.17 17.28 25.77
CA ALA A 202 1.53 17.58 24.51
C ALA A 202 0.93 16.32 23.89
N ALA A 203 -0.34 16.38 23.50
CA ALA A 203 -0.96 15.37 22.65
C ALA A 203 -0.39 15.48 21.22
N VAL A 204 0.85 15.02 21.04
CA VAL A 204 1.46 14.91 19.71
C VAL A 204 0.87 13.68 19.05
N ARG A 205 0.33 13.84 17.84
CA ARG A 205 -0.09 12.69 17.04
C ARG A 205 1.16 11.82 16.82
N PRO A 206 1.12 10.52 17.20
CA PRO A 206 2.25 9.66 16.94
C PRO A 206 2.43 9.56 15.43
N ALA A 207 3.53 10.11 14.91
CA ALA A 207 3.91 9.95 13.52
C ALA A 207 4.46 8.53 13.31
N GLY A 208 4.28 7.97 12.12
CA GLY A 208 4.68 6.61 11.80
C GLY A 208 3.80 5.51 12.40
N VAL A 209 4.34 4.29 12.44
CA VAL A 209 3.60 3.09 12.81
C VAL A 209 3.43 2.96 14.33
N SER A 210 2.19 2.68 14.74
CA SER A 210 1.85 2.36 16.12
C SER A 210 2.28 0.92 16.49
N LEU A 211 3.36 0.80 17.26
CA LEU A 211 3.75 -0.38 18.04
C LEU A 211 2.69 -0.88 19.07
N SER A 212 2.60 -2.18 19.26
CA SER A 212 1.81 -2.84 20.31
C SER A 212 2.66 -3.34 21.48
N GLY A 213 4.00 -3.20 21.42
CA GLY A 213 4.95 -3.59 22.45
C GLY A 213 5.60 -4.98 22.27
N GLY A 214 5.25 -5.70 21.19
CA GLY A 214 5.83 -7.00 20.83
C GLY A 214 6.86 -6.92 19.70
N GLU A 215 7.09 -5.74 19.16
CA GLU A 215 7.90 -5.49 17.98
C GLU A 215 9.37 -5.26 18.32
N LYS A 216 10.24 -5.67 17.40
CA LYS A 216 11.66 -5.38 17.44
C LYS A 216 11.90 -4.07 16.69
N VAL A 217 12.36 -3.05 17.41
CA VAL A 217 12.70 -1.75 16.81
C VAL A 217 14.21 -1.64 16.66
N GLU A 218 14.68 -1.31 15.47
CA GLU A 218 16.09 -1.15 15.15
C GLU A 218 16.35 0.16 14.44
N VAL A 219 17.53 0.74 14.68
CA VAL A 219 18.04 1.83 13.85
C VAL A 219 18.48 1.23 12.52
N VAL A 220 17.90 1.72 11.43
CA VAL A 220 18.16 1.23 10.08
C VAL A 220 18.55 2.39 9.19
N SER A 221 19.61 2.19 8.41
CA SER A 221 20.01 3.10 7.34
C SER A 221 19.70 2.45 6.00
N CYS A 222 19.13 3.22 5.08
CA CYS A 222 18.76 2.72 3.77
C CYS A 222 18.96 3.74 2.66
N ALA A 223 19.10 3.27 1.43
CA ALA A 223 18.88 4.09 0.25
C ALA A 223 17.47 3.87 -0.27
N VAL A 224 16.67 4.94 -0.35
CA VAL A 224 15.39 4.94 -1.06
C VAL A 224 15.65 5.40 -2.48
N VAL A 225 15.33 4.56 -3.46
CA VAL A 225 15.54 4.86 -4.87
C VAL A 225 14.20 4.84 -5.59
N VAL A 226 13.95 5.91 -6.33
CA VAL A 226 12.75 6.10 -7.14
C VAL A 226 13.14 6.35 -8.60
N ALA A 227 12.28 5.90 -9.51
CA ALA A 227 12.45 6.06 -10.95
C ALA A 227 11.09 6.06 -11.66
N LYS A 228 11.08 6.43 -12.95
CA LYS A 228 9.88 6.39 -13.79
C LYS A 228 9.95 5.23 -14.77
N VAL A 229 8.86 4.49 -14.89
CA VAL A 229 8.72 3.41 -15.87
C VAL A 229 7.68 3.82 -16.91
N PRO A 230 8.07 4.00 -18.18
CA PRO A 230 7.19 4.56 -19.21
C PRO A 230 6.23 3.50 -19.77
N ILE A 231 5.23 3.08 -18.99
CA ILE A 231 4.33 1.97 -19.33
C ILE A 231 3.51 2.24 -20.59
N GLU A 232 2.99 3.46 -20.77
CA GLU A 232 2.21 3.77 -21.97
C GLU A 232 3.07 3.66 -23.24
N LYS A 233 4.29 4.23 -23.20
CA LYS A 233 5.24 4.11 -24.32
C LYS A 233 5.61 2.65 -24.56
N GLN A 234 5.81 1.86 -23.49
CA GLN A 234 6.10 0.43 -23.61
C GLN A 234 4.93 -0.34 -24.25
N TYR A 235 3.69 0.00 -23.90
CA TYR A 235 2.48 -0.56 -24.48
C TYR A 235 2.39 -0.23 -25.98
N LEU A 236 2.60 1.04 -26.36
CA LEU A 236 2.61 1.47 -27.76
C LEU A 236 3.69 0.74 -28.57
N LYS A 237 4.88 0.48 -27.98
CA LYS A 237 5.93 -0.33 -28.62
C LYS A 237 5.44 -1.75 -28.88
N TYR A 238 4.86 -2.42 -27.88
CA TYR A 238 4.29 -3.77 -28.03
C TYR A 238 3.19 -3.79 -29.10
N GLN A 239 2.26 -2.83 -29.05
CA GLN A 239 1.19 -2.71 -30.03
C GLN A 239 1.76 -2.55 -31.44
N SER A 240 2.69 -1.62 -31.66
CA SER A 240 3.32 -1.39 -32.97
C SER A 240 4.10 -2.60 -33.49
N THR A 241 4.72 -3.40 -32.60
CA THR A 241 5.46 -4.60 -32.99
C THR A 241 4.53 -5.76 -33.33
N PHE A 242 3.43 -5.94 -32.60
CA PHE A 242 2.62 -7.14 -32.70
C PHE A 242 1.32 -6.98 -33.50
N GLN A 243 0.77 -5.78 -33.65
CA GLN A 243 -0.52 -5.54 -34.32
C GLN A 243 -0.56 -6.10 -35.75
N ASP A 244 0.55 -6.04 -36.48
CA ASP A 244 0.68 -6.55 -37.85
C ASP A 244 1.36 -7.93 -37.94
N ALA A 245 1.70 -8.52 -36.78
CA ALA A 245 2.45 -9.77 -36.70
C ALA A 245 1.53 -11.00 -36.68
N LYS A 246 1.99 -12.10 -37.29
CA LYS A 246 1.22 -13.36 -37.33
C LYS A 246 0.91 -13.87 -35.93
N GLY A 247 -0.33 -14.32 -35.74
CA GLY A 247 -0.78 -14.84 -34.46
C GLY A 247 -0.89 -13.77 -33.35
N TYR A 248 -1.07 -12.50 -33.73
CA TYR A 248 -1.39 -11.41 -32.80
C TYR A 248 -2.60 -11.75 -31.94
N ASP A 249 -2.48 -11.54 -30.64
CA ASP A 249 -3.56 -11.65 -29.67
C ASP A 249 -3.52 -10.41 -28.75
N PRO A 250 -4.53 -9.52 -28.80
CA PRO A 250 -4.53 -8.29 -28.02
C PRO A 250 -4.56 -8.53 -26.50
N THR A 251 -4.97 -9.72 -26.04
CA THR A 251 -4.99 -10.06 -24.61
C THR A 251 -3.65 -10.58 -24.10
N ARG A 252 -2.87 -11.23 -24.97
CA ARG A 252 -1.57 -11.82 -24.64
C ARG A 252 -0.42 -10.87 -24.94
N ASP A 253 -0.52 -10.14 -26.05
CA ASP A 253 0.58 -9.36 -26.62
C ASP A 253 0.64 -7.93 -26.04
N THR A 254 0.49 -7.84 -24.71
CA THR A 254 0.64 -6.62 -23.92
C THR A 254 1.83 -6.78 -22.96
N PRO A 255 2.51 -5.68 -22.58
CA PRO A 255 3.64 -5.76 -21.66
C PRO A 255 3.16 -6.20 -20.27
N LYS A 256 3.74 -7.28 -19.74
CA LYS A 256 3.48 -7.75 -18.38
C LYS A 256 4.77 -7.74 -17.59
N TYR A 257 4.87 -6.86 -16.60
CA TYR A 257 6.06 -6.74 -15.75
C TYR A 257 6.07 -7.86 -14.72
N LEU A 258 7.19 -8.57 -14.63
CA LEU A 258 7.42 -9.62 -13.63
C LEU A 258 8.22 -9.11 -12.42
N GLY A 259 8.85 -7.94 -12.57
CA GLY A 259 9.72 -7.38 -11.55
C GLY A 259 10.95 -6.68 -12.12
N TYR A 260 12.00 -6.61 -11.32
CA TYR A 260 13.26 -5.94 -11.67
C TYR A 260 14.47 -6.46 -10.90
N PHE A 261 15.65 -6.32 -11.49
CA PHE A 261 16.94 -6.52 -10.84
C PHE A 261 17.54 -5.18 -10.45
N VAL A 262 18.25 -5.14 -9.31
CA VAL A 262 18.94 -3.94 -8.83
C VAL A 262 20.43 -4.23 -8.71
N GLN A 263 21.24 -3.31 -9.24
CA GLN A 263 22.66 -3.25 -8.96
C GLN A 263 23.03 -1.93 -8.31
N ARG A 264 24.02 -1.99 -7.42
CA ARG A 264 24.61 -0.82 -6.77
C ARG A 264 26.11 -0.78 -7.01
N ALA A 265 26.68 0.41 -6.97
CA ALA A 265 28.11 0.64 -6.98
C ALA A 265 28.45 1.68 -5.92
N GLU A 266 29.45 1.38 -5.08
CA GLU A 266 29.99 2.35 -4.14
C GLU A 266 30.88 3.38 -4.86
N VAL A 267 30.71 4.66 -4.53
CA VAL A 267 31.42 5.76 -5.18
C VAL A 267 32.72 6.06 -4.42
N THR A 268 33.82 5.45 -4.86
CA THR A 268 35.16 5.60 -4.25
C THR A 268 36.11 6.51 -5.06
N GLY A 269 35.61 7.19 -6.10
CA GLY A 269 36.38 8.07 -6.97
C GLY A 269 37.03 7.41 -8.20
N GLY A 270 36.87 6.09 -8.36
CA GLY A 270 37.30 5.32 -9.54
C GLY A 270 36.15 4.89 -10.46
N GLU A 271 36.42 3.90 -11.34
CA GLU A 271 35.38 3.24 -12.15
C GLU A 271 34.39 2.49 -11.25
N LEU A 272 33.09 2.61 -11.56
CA LEU A 272 32.01 2.02 -10.76
C LEU A 272 32.04 0.50 -10.86
N GLN A 273 32.28 -0.16 -9.72
CA GLN A 273 32.19 -1.61 -9.58
C GLN A 273 30.76 -1.99 -9.19
N TRP A 274 30.00 -2.52 -10.15
CA TRP A 274 28.60 -2.88 -9.96
C TRP A 274 28.48 -4.25 -9.27
N GLU A 275 27.72 -4.30 -8.18
CA GLU A 275 27.33 -5.53 -7.49
C GLU A 275 25.80 -5.60 -7.38
N ASP A 276 25.27 -6.82 -7.25
CA ASP A 276 23.84 -7.02 -7.04
C ASP A 276 23.41 -6.47 -5.68
N ALA A 277 22.45 -5.54 -5.68
CA ALA A 277 21.96 -4.94 -4.46
C ALA A 277 21.09 -5.95 -3.72
N ARG A 278 21.55 -6.38 -2.54
CA ARG A 278 20.76 -7.25 -1.66
C ARG A 278 19.79 -6.36 -0.91
N LEU A 279 18.56 -6.22 -1.41
CA LEU A 279 17.62 -5.22 -0.88
C LEU A 279 17.27 -5.44 0.59
N ARG A 280 17.48 -6.66 1.14
CA ARG A 280 17.39 -6.90 2.58
C ARG A 280 18.28 -8.04 3.06
N ASN A 281 18.72 -7.97 4.32
CA ASN A 281 19.41 -9.05 5.05
C ASN A 281 18.51 -10.23 5.46
N GLY A 282 17.23 -10.22 5.06
CA GLY A 282 16.33 -11.34 5.25
C GLY A 282 16.91 -12.56 4.55
N LYS A 283 17.19 -13.62 5.30
CA LYS A 283 17.44 -14.92 4.71
C LYS A 283 16.14 -15.28 3.98
N SER A 284 16.17 -15.34 2.66
CA SER A 284 15.22 -16.19 1.95
C SER A 284 15.20 -17.57 2.62
N PRO A 285 14.18 -18.42 2.40
CA PRO A 285 14.22 -19.80 2.90
C PRO A 285 15.53 -20.54 2.57
N THR A 286 16.25 -20.11 1.53
CA THR A 286 17.55 -20.63 1.09
C THR A 286 18.77 -19.88 1.63
N GLY A 287 18.59 -18.78 2.38
CA GLY A 287 19.66 -17.95 2.94
C GLY A 287 20.41 -17.08 1.92
N GLN A 288 19.95 -17.06 0.67
CA GLN A 288 20.54 -16.24 -0.39
C GLN A 288 19.89 -14.85 -0.42
N GLY A 289 20.70 -13.81 -0.55
CA GLY A 289 20.20 -12.44 -0.73
C GLY A 289 19.40 -12.33 -2.03
N LEU A 290 18.25 -11.69 -1.95
CA LEU A 290 17.35 -11.50 -3.09
C LEU A 290 17.80 -10.25 -3.87
N ALA A 291 18.41 -10.46 -5.04
CA ALA A 291 18.83 -9.40 -5.96
C ALA A 291 17.71 -8.94 -6.92
N ALA A 292 16.60 -9.68 -6.94
CA ALA A 292 15.47 -9.43 -7.81
C ALA A 292 14.19 -9.23 -6.98
N VAL A 293 13.44 -8.19 -7.30
CA VAL A 293 12.08 -7.99 -6.84
C VAL A 293 11.17 -8.61 -7.87
N THR A 294 10.37 -9.59 -7.46
CA THR A 294 9.38 -10.31 -8.26
C THR A 294 8.18 -10.58 -7.37
N GLU A 295 7.07 -11.01 -7.95
CA GLU A 295 5.87 -11.43 -7.21
C GLU A 295 6.20 -12.46 -6.12
N LYS A 296 7.11 -13.40 -6.40
CA LYS A 296 7.55 -14.42 -5.44
C LYS A 296 8.43 -13.85 -4.34
N THR A 297 9.28 -12.87 -4.64
CA THR A 297 10.25 -12.34 -3.66
C THR A 297 9.66 -11.20 -2.82
N LEU A 298 8.65 -10.50 -3.33
CA LEU A 298 8.00 -9.36 -2.68
C LEU A 298 7.51 -9.67 -1.25
N PRO A 299 6.77 -10.77 -0.99
CA PRO A 299 6.33 -11.11 0.36
C PRO A 299 7.48 -11.27 1.35
N TYR A 300 8.65 -11.75 0.91
CA TYR A 300 9.81 -11.92 1.81
C TYR A 300 10.47 -10.60 2.19
N PHE A 301 10.34 -9.55 1.37
CA PHE A 301 10.86 -8.23 1.73
C PHE A 301 10.04 -7.56 2.83
N VAL A 302 8.76 -7.90 2.95
CA VAL A 302 7.80 -7.26 3.87
C VAL A 302 7.31 -8.17 5.00
N TYR A 303 7.70 -9.45 4.97
CA TYR A 303 7.13 -10.50 5.82
C TYR A 303 7.16 -10.18 7.33
N ASP A 304 8.21 -9.53 7.79
CA ASP A 304 8.41 -9.16 9.18
C ASP A 304 8.10 -7.68 9.45
N TRP A 305 7.41 -6.96 8.57
CA TRP A 305 6.99 -5.58 8.83
C TRP A 305 5.72 -5.56 9.68
N VAL A 306 5.65 -4.61 10.61
CA VAL A 306 4.54 -4.50 11.58
C VAL A 306 3.24 -4.08 10.89
N SER A 307 3.35 -3.10 10.00
CA SER A 307 2.34 -2.70 9.03
C SER A 307 3.06 -1.88 7.96
N PRO A 308 2.72 -2.00 6.67
CA PRO A 308 3.22 -1.02 5.69
C PRO A 308 2.68 0.36 6.06
N MET A 309 3.48 1.39 5.77
CA MET A 309 3.02 2.77 5.89
C MET A 309 2.22 3.14 4.65
N GLU A 310 1.27 4.04 4.85
CA GLU A 310 0.58 4.70 3.75
C GLU A 310 1.60 5.50 2.94
N ALA A 311 1.51 5.37 1.64
CA ALA A 311 2.45 5.97 0.72
C ALA A 311 1.90 7.32 0.25
N PRO A 312 2.69 8.40 0.25
CA PRO A 312 2.17 9.74 -0.03
C PRO A 312 1.93 9.98 -1.53
N GLU A 313 2.26 9.03 -2.41
CA GLU A 313 2.00 9.13 -3.85
C GLU A 313 0.54 8.85 -4.26
N ASP A 314 0.13 9.39 -5.41
CA ASP A 314 -1.11 9.01 -6.08
C ASP A 314 -1.09 7.53 -6.52
N GLY A 315 -2.12 6.79 -6.08
CA GLY A 315 -2.29 5.36 -6.37
C GLY A 315 -2.33 4.99 -7.86
N ARG A 316 -2.69 5.92 -8.76
CA ARG A 316 -2.67 5.70 -10.22
C ARG A 316 -1.27 5.45 -10.78
N TYR A 317 -0.24 5.93 -10.08
CA TYR A 317 1.16 5.79 -10.45
C TYR A 317 1.84 4.61 -9.75
N VAL A 318 1.11 3.84 -8.94
CA VAL A 318 1.66 2.72 -8.17
C VAL A 318 1.44 1.42 -8.93
N HIS A 319 2.53 0.71 -9.25
CA HIS A 319 2.45 -0.63 -9.81
C HIS A 319 2.83 -1.66 -8.72
N PRO A 320 1.96 -2.66 -8.41
CA PRO A 320 2.15 -3.54 -7.26
C PRO A 320 3.51 -4.29 -7.20
N LEU A 321 4.10 -4.59 -8.35
CA LEU A 321 5.42 -5.25 -8.44
C LEU A 321 6.61 -4.31 -8.66
N LEU A 322 6.39 -3.05 -9.05
CA LEU A 322 7.48 -2.10 -9.36
C LEU A 322 7.67 -1.10 -8.22
N THR A 323 6.63 -0.84 -7.44
CA THR A 323 6.63 0.11 -6.34
C THR A 323 6.67 -0.67 -5.02
N LEU A 324 7.88 -0.88 -4.47
CA LEU A 324 8.03 -1.52 -3.16
C LEU A 324 7.25 -0.71 -2.10
N PRO A 325 6.48 -1.35 -1.20
CA PRO A 325 5.79 -0.65 -0.13
C PRO A 325 6.78 0.00 0.82
N LEU A 326 6.30 1.01 1.54
CA LEU A 326 7.11 1.75 2.50
C LEU A 326 7.28 0.98 3.82
N PRO A 327 8.50 0.89 4.36
CA PRO A 327 8.75 0.18 5.59
C PRO A 327 8.19 0.98 6.77
N PRO A 328 7.81 0.27 7.85
CA PRO A 328 7.32 0.89 9.07
C PRO A 328 8.39 1.75 9.75
N ARG A 329 8.26 3.08 9.63
CA ARG A 329 8.99 4.06 10.43
C ARG A 329 8.29 4.28 11.77
N VAL A 330 9.05 4.42 12.84
CA VAL A 330 8.54 4.75 14.18
C VAL A 330 8.84 6.21 14.48
N GLY A 331 7.83 6.99 14.88
CA GLY A 331 7.99 8.38 15.29
C GLY A 331 8.11 9.39 14.14
N GLN A 332 8.02 8.93 12.88
CA GLN A 332 8.12 9.78 11.70
C GLN A 332 7.32 9.21 10.54
N ASP A 333 6.66 10.09 9.79
CA ASP A 333 6.02 9.75 8.51
C ASP A 333 7.03 9.79 7.35
N TRP A 334 6.69 9.15 6.24
CA TRP A 334 7.48 9.28 5.02
C TRP A 334 7.12 10.59 4.32
N GLY A 335 8.13 11.37 3.95
CA GLY A 335 7.95 12.61 3.21
C GLY A 335 8.01 12.41 1.69
N PRO A 336 8.11 13.51 0.92
CA PRO A 336 8.19 13.45 -0.55
C PRO A 336 9.46 12.77 -1.07
N GLU A 337 10.46 12.48 -0.22
CA GLU A 337 11.68 11.78 -0.61
C GLU A 337 11.46 10.36 -1.15
N VAL A 338 10.29 9.75 -0.88
CA VAL A 338 9.91 8.43 -1.38
C VAL A 338 9.10 8.45 -2.67
N VAL A 339 8.84 9.64 -3.20
CA VAL A 339 8.05 9.86 -4.40
C VAL A 339 8.94 10.52 -5.45
N HIS A 340 8.80 10.08 -6.70
CA HIS A 340 9.48 10.76 -7.80
C HIS A 340 8.84 12.15 -7.99
N PRO A 341 9.58 13.25 -8.12
CA PRO A 341 9.00 14.61 -8.12
C PRO A 341 8.12 14.94 -9.33
N ASP A 342 8.12 14.10 -10.36
CA ASP A 342 7.19 14.22 -11.50
C ASP A 342 5.89 13.44 -11.28
N ILE A 343 5.75 12.75 -10.15
CA ILE A 343 4.57 11.98 -9.75
C ILE A 343 3.87 12.80 -8.66
N PRO A 344 2.57 13.09 -8.82
CA PRO A 344 1.83 13.88 -7.85
C PRO A 344 1.72 13.14 -6.52
N LEU A 345 1.73 13.93 -5.43
CA LEU A 345 1.37 13.42 -4.11
C LEU A 345 -0.15 13.21 -4.06
N ALA A 346 -0.61 12.26 -3.26
CA ALA A 346 -2.03 11.97 -3.08
C ALA A 346 -2.81 13.21 -2.63
N VAL A 347 -2.22 14.01 -1.73
CA VAL A 347 -2.81 15.26 -1.23
C VAL A 347 -3.00 16.28 -2.36
N ASP A 348 -2.07 16.35 -3.31
CA ASP A 348 -2.18 17.28 -4.44
C ASP A 348 -3.25 16.79 -5.43
N ALA A 349 -3.36 15.48 -5.63
CA ALA A 349 -4.35 14.88 -6.52
C ALA A 349 -5.79 15.08 -6.00
N GLU A 350 -6.01 14.97 -4.69
CA GLU A 350 -7.32 15.23 -4.07
C GLU A 350 -7.76 16.70 -4.26
N LEU A 351 -6.81 17.64 -4.18
CA LEU A 351 -7.11 19.06 -4.42
C LEU A 351 -7.49 19.32 -5.88
N ASP A 352 -6.76 18.72 -6.84
CA ASP A 352 -7.04 18.90 -8.26
C ASP A 352 -8.42 18.34 -8.67
N GLU A 353 -8.88 17.26 -8.04
CA GLU A 353 -10.22 16.71 -8.28
C GLU A 353 -11.32 17.66 -7.78
N ASP A 354 -11.14 18.29 -6.62
CA ASP A 354 -12.11 19.23 -6.04
C ASP A 354 -12.18 20.56 -6.82
N PHE A 355 -11.06 21.03 -7.41
CA PHE A 355 -11.05 22.26 -8.21
C PHE A 355 -11.41 22.04 -9.69
N GLY A 356 -11.34 20.80 -10.18
CA GLY A 356 -11.66 20.42 -11.56
C GLY A 356 -13.16 20.34 -11.86
N GLU A 357 -14.00 20.23 -10.83
CA GLU A 357 -15.44 20.49 -10.94
C GLU A 357 -15.71 22.01 -10.93
N GLU A 358 -15.13 22.75 -11.87
CA GLU A 358 -15.75 24.01 -12.29
C GLU A 358 -17.17 23.64 -12.75
N GLU A 359 -18.16 23.92 -11.91
CA GLU A 359 -19.58 23.98 -12.27
C GLU A 359 -19.64 24.66 -13.63
N LEU A 360 -19.79 23.85 -14.69
CA LEU A 360 -19.99 24.35 -16.05
C LEU A 360 -21.09 25.40 -15.92
N PRO A 361 -20.80 26.69 -16.13
CA PRO A 361 -21.72 27.75 -15.80
C PRO A 361 -23.01 27.45 -16.52
N ASP A 362 -24.09 27.24 -15.76
CA ASP A 362 -25.42 26.89 -16.24
C ASP A 362 -25.71 27.70 -17.51
N ALA A 363 -25.46 27.07 -18.66
CA ALA A 363 -25.62 27.74 -19.92
C ALA A 363 -27.10 28.09 -19.98
N PRO A 364 -27.48 29.38 -20.13
CA PRO A 364 -28.87 29.76 -20.13
C PRO A 364 -29.55 28.98 -21.26
N LEU A 365 -30.47 28.10 -20.88
CA LEU A 365 -31.38 27.39 -21.77
C LEU A 365 -32.28 28.42 -22.45
N GLU A 366 -31.74 29.17 -23.41
CA GLU A 366 -32.54 29.93 -24.35
C GLU A 366 -33.11 28.96 -25.39
N GLY A 367 -34.42 28.77 -25.28
CA GLY A 367 -35.20 27.89 -26.11
C GLY A 367 -35.06 28.18 -27.60
N GLY A 368 -34.76 27.13 -28.35
CA GLY A 368 -34.76 27.10 -29.80
C GLY A 368 -35.05 25.69 -30.30
N SER A 369 -36.28 25.22 -30.10
CA SER A 369 -36.78 23.98 -30.69
C SER A 369 -36.94 24.10 -32.21
N LEU A 370 -36.14 23.38 -33.00
CA LEU A 370 -36.58 22.85 -34.30
C LEU A 370 -35.55 21.82 -34.84
N PHE A 371 -35.99 20.57 -35.02
CA PHE A 371 -35.25 19.38 -35.53
C PHE A 371 -34.20 18.81 -34.54
N GLY A 372 -34.11 17.51 -34.23
CA GLY A 372 -34.74 16.29 -34.72
C GLY A 372 -33.76 15.13 -34.53
N GLY A 373 -34.09 14.18 -33.63
CA GLY A 373 -33.54 12.82 -33.61
C GLY A 373 -32.24 12.57 -32.83
N GLY A 374 -32.29 11.59 -31.93
CA GLY A 374 -31.10 10.81 -31.52
C GLY A 374 -30.81 10.79 -30.02
N ALA A 375 -31.14 9.64 -29.41
CA ALA A 375 -30.38 8.88 -28.40
C ALA A 375 -29.81 9.55 -27.12
N ALA A 376 -29.78 8.71 -26.07
CA ALA A 376 -29.09 8.84 -24.79
C ALA A 376 -29.80 9.65 -23.69
N GLY A 377 -30.60 8.94 -22.88
CA GLY A 377 -31.07 9.41 -21.57
C GLY A 377 -30.31 8.70 -20.46
N GLY A 378 -29.21 9.30 -20.02
CA GLY A 378 -28.77 9.18 -18.64
C GLY A 378 -29.51 10.22 -17.82
N PHE A 379 -30.03 9.84 -16.65
CA PHE A 379 -30.58 10.78 -15.68
C PHE A 379 -30.11 10.37 -14.29
N GLY A 380 -29.06 11.06 -13.87
CA GLY A 380 -28.89 11.45 -12.47
C GLY A 380 -29.80 12.64 -12.14
N ASP A 381 -29.81 12.94 -10.84
CA ASP A 381 -30.35 14.11 -10.17
C ASP A 381 -31.85 14.18 -9.89
N SER A 382 -32.15 13.90 -8.62
CA SER A 382 -33.28 14.51 -7.95
C SER A 382 -33.14 14.49 -6.41
N PHE A 383 -32.98 15.72 -5.89
CA PHE A 383 -33.39 16.24 -4.58
C PHE A 383 -32.35 16.35 -3.45
N GLY A 384 -31.64 17.48 -3.48
CA GLY A 384 -31.51 18.33 -2.29
C GLY A 384 -32.82 19.09 -2.01
N GLY A 385 -33.20 19.18 -0.73
CA GLY A 385 -34.27 20.07 -0.29
C GLY A 385 -34.77 19.84 1.13
N ARG A 386 -34.70 20.92 1.94
CA ARG A 386 -35.28 21.14 3.31
C ARG A 386 -34.53 20.44 4.44
N GLY A 387 -34.04 21.12 5.48
CA GLY A 387 -34.48 22.38 6.08
C GLY A 387 -35.27 22.11 7.36
N GLY A 388 -34.72 22.55 8.50
CA GLY A 388 -35.51 22.93 9.68
C GLY A 388 -35.42 22.04 10.92
N GLY A 389 -35.22 22.72 12.07
CA GLY A 389 -35.56 22.26 13.43
C GLY A 389 -34.42 21.51 14.13
N GLY A 390 -33.89 21.92 15.29
CA GLY A 390 -34.52 22.65 16.40
C GLY A 390 -35.25 21.69 17.34
N GLY A 391 -34.65 21.41 18.50
CA GLY A 391 -35.22 20.61 19.61
C GLY A 391 -34.48 19.27 19.79
N GLY A 392 -33.85 18.91 20.91
CA GLY A 392 -34.06 19.31 22.29
C GLY A 392 -34.99 18.33 22.99
N PHE A 393 -34.52 17.15 23.37
CA PHE A 393 -35.12 16.21 24.36
C PHE A 393 -34.00 15.21 24.76
N GLY A 394 -33.66 14.92 26.02
CA GLY A 394 -34.39 15.11 27.27
C GLY A 394 -35.30 13.91 27.56
N GLY A 395 -34.82 12.94 28.33
CA GLY A 395 -35.56 11.78 28.84
C GLY A 395 -34.64 10.57 28.96
N GLU A 396 -34.09 10.18 30.11
CA GLU A 396 -34.77 9.79 31.36
C GLU A 396 -35.89 8.77 31.11
N TYR A 397 -35.50 7.49 31.07
CA TYR A 397 -36.37 6.38 31.46
C TYR A 397 -35.55 5.41 32.32
N GLY A 398 -35.80 5.49 33.63
CA GLY A 398 -35.55 4.37 34.52
C GLY A 398 -36.66 3.33 34.44
N GLY A 399 -36.36 2.13 34.93
CA GLY A 399 -37.39 1.24 35.50
C GLY A 399 -37.24 -0.24 35.16
N ARG A 400 -37.07 -1.03 36.24
CA ARG A 400 -37.60 -2.40 36.47
C ARG A 400 -37.29 -3.47 35.40
N GLY A 401 -36.75 -4.63 35.72
CA GLY A 401 -36.83 -5.43 36.95
C GLY A 401 -37.07 -6.90 36.57
N GLY A 402 -36.56 -7.83 37.37
CA GLY A 402 -36.78 -9.29 37.26
C GLY A 402 -35.45 -10.03 37.15
N GLY A 403 -35.02 -10.94 38.03
CA GLY A 403 -35.75 -11.72 39.03
C GLY A 403 -35.87 -13.17 38.57
N GLY A 404 -35.06 -14.07 39.17
CA GLY A 404 -35.09 -15.53 38.98
C GLY A 404 -33.75 -16.05 38.44
N GLY A 405 -32.94 -16.86 39.12
CA GLY A 405 -33.20 -17.79 40.21
C GLY A 405 -33.34 -19.20 39.67
N GLY A 406 -32.32 -20.06 39.87
CA GLY A 406 -32.53 -21.51 39.92
C GLY A 406 -31.47 -22.41 39.29
N PHE A 407 -30.85 -23.22 40.17
CA PHE A 407 -30.41 -24.62 40.01
C PHE A 407 -29.34 -24.93 38.94
N GLY A 408 -28.20 -25.55 39.28
CA GLY A 408 -28.04 -26.72 40.14
C GLY A 408 -27.98 -27.95 39.25
N GLY A 409 -26.77 -28.39 38.88
CA GLY A 409 -26.56 -29.52 37.96
C GLY A 409 -25.17 -30.12 38.12
N GLU A 410 -25.14 -31.20 38.90
CA GLU A 410 -24.03 -32.09 39.23
C GLU A 410 -23.61 -33.01 38.06
N TYR A 411 -22.33 -33.40 38.10
CA TYR A 411 -21.69 -34.63 37.59
C TYR A 411 -21.85 -35.08 36.12
N GLY A 412 -20.68 -35.30 35.51
CA GLY A 412 -20.39 -36.59 34.84
C GLY A 412 -20.09 -36.51 33.35
N GLY A 413 -18.81 -36.55 32.98
CA GLY A 413 -18.39 -36.65 31.58
C GLY A 413 -16.94 -37.04 31.42
N ARG A 414 -16.68 -38.35 31.47
CA ARG A 414 -15.41 -39.01 31.18
C ARG A 414 -15.33 -39.30 29.68
N GLY A 415 -14.21 -38.97 29.03
CA GLY A 415 -13.89 -39.30 27.63
C GLY A 415 -13.51 -38.01 26.89
N GLY A 416 -12.36 -37.87 26.23
CA GLY A 416 -11.64 -38.80 25.38
C GLY A 416 -11.44 -38.10 24.04
N GLY A 417 -10.19 -38.00 23.55
CA GLY A 417 -9.82 -37.29 22.32
C GLY A 417 -9.05 -36.01 22.65
N GLY A 418 -7.78 -35.79 22.28
CA GLY A 418 -7.06 -36.36 21.15
C GLY A 418 -7.46 -35.63 19.88
N GLY A 419 -6.73 -34.57 19.53
CA GLY A 419 -6.84 -33.88 18.24
C GLY A 419 -7.01 -32.37 18.35
N ASP A 420 -6.22 -31.67 17.54
CA ASP A 420 -6.46 -30.32 17.02
C ASP A 420 -6.32 -29.11 17.96
N PHE A 421 -5.06 -28.72 18.17
CA PHE A 421 -4.69 -27.32 18.35
C PHE A 421 -4.69 -26.61 16.98
N GLY A 422 -5.88 -26.44 16.40
CA GLY A 422 -6.16 -25.53 15.29
C GLY A 422 -6.73 -24.25 15.87
N GLY A 423 -5.85 -23.35 16.33
CA GLY A 423 -6.23 -22.05 16.89
C GLY A 423 -6.86 -21.17 15.82
N GLU A 424 -8.19 -21.12 15.84
CA GLU A 424 -9.07 -20.16 15.23
C GLU A 424 -8.69 -18.74 15.69
N TYR A 425 -7.81 -18.07 14.93
CA TYR A 425 -7.57 -16.64 15.09
C TYR A 425 -8.76 -15.90 14.48
N GLY A 426 -9.69 -15.56 15.37
CA GLY A 426 -10.84 -14.71 15.09
C GLY A 426 -10.41 -13.39 14.47
N GLY A 427 -10.80 -13.20 13.21
CA GLY A 427 -10.74 -11.93 12.51
C GLY A 427 -11.56 -10.89 13.26
N ARG A 428 -10.87 -9.93 13.85
CA ARG A 428 -11.48 -8.72 14.40
C ARG A 428 -11.12 -7.58 13.44
N GLY A 429 -12.15 -7.01 12.84
CA GLY A 429 -12.09 -6.01 11.79
C GLY A 429 -11.17 -4.84 12.11
N GLY A 430 -10.25 -4.60 11.18
CA GLY A 430 -9.68 -3.29 10.89
C GLY A 430 -9.82 -3.10 9.39
N GLY A 431 -10.66 -2.14 8.99
CA GLY A 431 -10.73 -1.69 7.61
C GLY A 431 -9.46 -0.92 7.24
N GLY A 432 -9.03 -1.05 5.99
CA GLY A 432 -7.88 -0.34 5.42
C GLY A 432 -6.70 -1.26 5.21
N GLY A 433 -6.39 -1.58 3.95
CA GLY A 433 -5.24 -2.43 3.59
C GLY A 433 -5.60 -3.90 3.44
N GLY A 434 -6.66 -4.21 2.68
CA GLY A 434 -6.85 -5.57 2.19
C GLY A 434 -5.56 -6.03 1.51
N ALA A 435 -5.04 -7.19 1.91
CA ALA A 435 -4.05 -7.91 1.15
C ALA A 435 -4.65 -8.10 -0.25
N MET A 436 -4.35 -7.17 -1.15
CA MET A 436 -4.80 -7.22 -2.53
C MET A 436 -4.33 -8.57 -3.04
N GLY A 437 -5.29 -9.44 -3.37
CA GLY A 437 -4.98 -10.60 -4.18
C GLY A 437 -4.28 -10.03 -5.41
N PHE A 438 -2.97 -10.29 -5.51
CA PHE A 438 -2.20 -10.08 -6.73
C PHE A 438 -2.70 -11.10 -7.76
N ASP A 439 -3.98 -11.08 -8.07
CA ASP A 439 -4.46 -11.75 -9.26
C ASP A 439 -3.87 -10.94 -10.40
N GLY A 440 -3.08 -11.58 -11.25
CA GLY A 440 -2.37 -10.97 -12.38
C GLY A 440 -3.31 -10.48 -13.48
N GLY A 441 -4.46 -9.93 -13.10
CA GLY A 441 -5.37 -9.20 -13.94
C GLY A 441 -4.62 -8.10 -14.68
N ASN A 442 -5.09 -7.81 -15.90
CA ASN A 442 -4.51 -6.78 -16.74
C ASN A 442 -4.45 -5.47 -15.96
N PHE A 443 -3.25 -5.05 -15.55
CA PHE A 443 -2.99 -3.70 -15.13
C PHE A 443 -3.25 -2.80 -16.34
N GLU A 444 -4.38 -2.11 -16.34
CA GLU A 444 -4.66 -1.06 -17.32
C GLU A 444 -3.96 0.21 -16.84
N PRO A 445 -2.94 0.70 -17.56
CA PRO A 445 -2.21 1.90 -17.14
C PRO A 445 -3.16 3.09 -17.15
N GLN A 446 -3.45 3.63 -15.96
CA GLN A 446 -4.21 4.88 -15.81
C GLN A 446 -3.32 6.11 -15.97
N ALA A 447 -2.01 5.92 -15.90
CA ALA A 447 -1.00 6.97 -16.02
C ALA A 447 0.01 6.63 -17.15
N PRO A 448 0.60 7.66 -17.81
CA PRO A 448 1.58 7.47 -18.87
C PRO A 448 2.86 6.78 -18.37
N GLU A 449 3.19 7.01 -17.11
CA GLU A 449 4.38 6.49 -16.42
C GLU A 449 3.96 6.00 -15.03
N VAL A 450 4.62 4.97 -14.50
CA VAL A 450 4.44 4.53 -13.10
C VAL A 450 5.73 4.67 -12.32
N MET A 451 5.60 4.77 -11.00
CA MET A 451 6.73 4.82 -10.09
C MET A 451 7.37 3.44 -9.93
N LEU A 452 8.68 3.36 -10.13
CA LEU A 452 9.48 2.29 -9.59
C LEU A 452 10.10 2.77 -8.27
N ARG A 453 9.95 1.99 -7.21
CA ARG A 453 10.54 2.28 -5.90
C ARG A 453 11.16 1.02 -5.33
N PHE A 454 12.38 1.13 -4.83
CA PHE A 454 12.98 0.09 -3.99
C PHE A 454 13.81 0.71 -2.87
N ILE A 455 14.08 -0.11 -1.85
CA ILE A 455 14.79 0.31 -0.65
C ILE A 455 15.92 -0.68 -0.41
N ASP A 456 17.15 -0.17 -0.38
CA ASP A 456 18.35 -0.95 -0.08
C ASP A 456 18.77 -0.73 1.37
N PHE A 457 18.50 -1.73 2.22
CA PHE A 457 18.87 -1.73 3.64
C PHE A 457 20.32 -2.20 3.92
N ASN A 458 21.06 -2.59 2.89
CA ASN A 458 22.41 -3.14 3.01
C ASN A 458 23.49 -2.11 2.70
N VAL A 459 23.17 -0.84 2.88
CA VAL A 459 24.09 0.28 2.75
C VAL A 459 24.74 0.61 4.09
N GLU A 460 25.92 1.20 4.04
CA GLU A 460 26.61 1.66 5.24
C GLU A 460 26.51 3.19 5.39
N PRO A 461 26.21 3.70 6.59
CA PRO A 461 26.29 5.12 6.88
C PRO A 461 27.65 5.72 6.55
N GLY A 462 27.67 6.96 6.07
CA GLY A 462 28.89 7.66 5.67
C GLY A 462 29.41 7.29 4.28
N ARG A 463 28.76 6.36 3.57
CA ARG A 463 29.12 5.97 2.20
C ARG A 463 28.22 6.59 1.14
N LYS A 464 28.70 6.56 -0.11
CA LYS A 464 28.00 7.04 -1.30
C LYS A 464 27.78 5.91 -2.28
N TYR A 465 26.58 5.84 -2.85
CA TYR A 465 26.19 4.78 -3.78
C TYR A 465 25.54 5.34 -5.04
N LYS A 466 25.67 4.59 -6.14
CA LYS A 466 24.86 4.75 -7.34
C LYS A 466 24.14 3.44 -7.63
N TYR A 467 22.96 3.55 -8.22
CA TYR A 467 22.11 2.41 -8.52
C TYR A 467 21.79 2.34 -10.00
N ARG A 468 21.49 1.14 -10.49
CA ARG A 468 20.87 0.93 -11.80
C ARG A 468 19.90 -0.24 -11.71
N VAL A 469 18.88 -0.20 -12.53
CA VAL A 469 17.77 -1.16 -12.51
C VAL A 469 17.61 -1.79 -13.88
N GLN A 470 17.27 -3.07 -13.91
CA GLN A 470 16.93 -3.80 -15.12
C GLN A 470 15.52 -4.37 -14.98
N LEU A 471 14.60 -3.90 -15.83
CA LEU A 471 13.21 -4.36 -15.83
C LEU A 471 13.10 -5.76 -16.44
N VAL A 472 12.15 -6.55 -15.93
CA VAL A 472 11.87 -7.91 -16.37
C VAL A 472 10.42 -8.01 -16.81
N LEU A 473 10.20 -8.47 -18.04
CA LEU A 473 8.87 -8.61 -18.63
C LEU A 473 8.62 -10.05 -19.05
N VAL A 474 7.35 -10.46 -19.11
CA VAL A 474 6.94 -11.74 -19.70
C VAL A 474 7.33 -11.77 -21.18
N ASP A 475 7.94 -12.86 -21.60
CA ASP A 475 8.26 -13.08 -23.01
C ASP A 475 7.06 -13.66 -23.75
N VAL A 476 6.26 -12.77 -24.34
CA VAL A 476 5.05 -13.12 -25.09
C VAL A 476 5.33 -13.98 -26.33
N ASN A 477 6.56 -13.95 -26.86
CA ASN A 477 6.94 -14.72 -28.04
C ASN A 477 7.14 -16.21 -27.77
N VAL A 478 7.45 -16.61 -26.52
CA VAL A 478 7.58 -18.03 -26.16
C VAL A 478 6.26 -18.79 -26.27
N LEU A 479 5.13 -18.10 -26.07
CA LEU A 479 3.78 -18.66 -26.16
C LEU A 479 3.23 -18.70 -27.60
N ALA A 480 3.84 -17.98 -28.53
CA ALA A 480 3.40 -17.95 -29.93
C ALA A 480 3.80 -19.22 -30.71
N SER A 481 3.19 -19.46 -31.87
CA SER A 481 3.59 -20.58 -32.73
C SER A 481 4.98 -20.36 -33.33
N ALA A 482 5.84 -21.38 -33.35
CA ALA A 482 7.19 -21.29 -33.94
C ALA A 482 7.21 -21.03 -35.47
N ARG A 483 6.04 -21.05 -36.12
CA ARG A 483 5.85 -20.66 -37.53
C ARG A 483 5.62 -19.16 -37.71
N ASP A 484 5.21 -18.50 -36.63
CA ASP A 484 4.89 -17.08 -36.63
C ASP A 484 6.07 -16.23 -36.14
N LEU A 485 7.11 -16.86 -35.56
CA LEU A 485 8.31 -16.20 -35.07
C LEU A 485 9.33 -15.94 -36.19
N ASP A 486 10.01 -14.80 -36.11
CA ASP A 486 11.21 -14.54 -36.89
C ASP A 486 12.35 -15.54 -36.52
N GLY A 487 13.31 -15.72 -37.42
CA GLY A 487 14.44 -16.63 -37.24
C GLY A 487 15.25 -16.38 -35.97
N GLU A 488 15.51 -15.11 -35.62
CA GLU A 488 16.28 -14.75 -34.42
C GLU A 488 15.49 -15.04 -33.14
N VAL A 489 14.22 -14.60 -33.09
CA VAL A 489 13.32 -14.83 -31.96
C VAL A 489 13.09 -16.31 -31.74
N LYS A 490 12.93 -17.08 -32.83
CA LYS A 490 12.79 -18.54 -32.76
C LYS A 490 14.02 -19.22 -32.17
N ALA A 491 15.22 -18.78 -32.55
CA ALA A 491 16.46 -19.31 -31.98
C ALA A 491 16.54 -19.02 -30.47
N ARG A 492 16.30 -17.75 -30.07
CA ARG A 492 16.29 -17.30 -28.67
C ARG A 492 15.27 -18.02 -27.79
N THR A 493 14.03 -18.16 -28.28
CA THR A 493 12.90 -18.73 -27.52
C THR A 493 12.89 -20.26 -27.48
N SER A 494 13.70 -20.93 -28.32
CA SER A 494 13.70 -22.40 -28.44
C SER A 494 13.97 -23.13 -27.11
N GLU A 495 14.95 -22.65 -26.34
CA GLU A 495 15.32 -23.25 -25.04
C GLU A 495 14.21 -23.03 -24.00
N ALA A 496 13.70 -21.80 -23.89
CA ALA A 496 12.62 -21.47 -22.96
C ALA A 496 11.35 -22.28 -23.27
N ARG A 497 11.04 -22.44 -24.56
CA ARG A 497 9.91 -23.27 -25.03
C ARG A 497 10.10 -24.74 -24.70
N ALA A 498 11.30 -25.29 -24.92
CA ALA A 498 11.60 -26.68 -24.59
C ALA A 498 11.45 -26.94 -23.07
N LYS A 499 11.92 -26.01 -22.23
CA LYS A 499 11.75 -26.08 -20.76
C LYS A 499 10.27 -26.04 -20.36
N LEU A 500 9.49 -25.15 -21.00
CA LEU A 500 8.07 -25.02 -20.73
C LEU A 500 7.30 -26.30 -21.14
N GLU A 501 7.60 -26.86 -22.31
CA GLU A 501 7.01 -28.11 -22.79
C GLU A 501 7.40 -29.31 -21.91
N GLU A 502 8.66 -29.39 -21.48
CA GLU A 502 9.10 -30.40 -20.51
C GLU A 502 8.32 -30.29 -19.19
N HIS A 503 8.09 -29.07 -18.69
CA HIS A 503 7.31 -28.84 -17.49
C HIS A 503 5.85 -29.26 -17.66
N PHE A 504 5.20 -28.88 -18.77
CA PHE A 504 3.82 -29.29 -19.05
C PHE A 504 3.68 -30.81 -19.19
N ASN A 505 4.64 -31.47 -19.86
CA ASN A 505 4.64 -32.92 -19.96
C ASN A 505 4.83 -33.58 -18.59
N LYS A 506 5.71 -33.05 -17.74
CA LYS A 506 5.90 -33.56 -16.36
C LYS A 506 4.67 -33.33 -15.49
N ALA A 507 4.03 -32.17 -15.59
CA ALA A 507 2.81 -31.84 -14.86
C ALA A 507 1.63 -32.72 -15.30
N ALA A 508 1.48 -32.98 -16.61
CA ALA A 508 0.47 -33.91 -17.11
C ALA A 508 0.67 -35.36 -16.63
N LEU A 509 1.94 -35.75 -16.39
CA LEU A 509 2.28 -37.08 -15.88
C LEU A 509 2.15 -37.22 -14.36
N ARG A 510 2.28 -36.13 -13.61
CA ARG A 510 2.14 -36.12 -12.15
C ARG A 510 0.77 -35.56 -11.80
N ALA A 511 -0.15 -36.42 -11.36
CA ALA A 511 -1.46 -36.01 -10.84
C ALA A 511 -1.39 -35.13 -9.56
N ASP A 512 -0.20 -34.71 -9.14
CA ASP A 512 0.00 -33.81 -8.02
C ASP A 512 -0.36 -32.38 -8.43
N ALA A 513 -1.62 -32.02 -8.24
CA ALA A 513 -2.16 -30.67 -8.40
C ALA A 513 -1.47 -29.60 -7.51
N ASN A 514 -0.52 -29.99 -6.65
CA ASN A 514 0.17 -29.11 -5.70
C ASN A 514 1.49 -28.52 -6.23
N GLN A 515 1.95 -28.85 -7.45
CA GLN A 515 3.12 -28.18 -8.02
C GLN A 515 2.73 -26.78 -8.53
N SER A 516 3.38 -25.75 -8.00
CA SER A 516 3.24 -24.38 -8.50
C SER A 516 3.54 -24.34 -10.01
N PRO A 517 2.81 -23.52 -10.78
CA PRO A 517 3.09 -23.35 -12.20
C PRO A 517 4.55 -22.91 -12.41
N PRO A 518 5.17 -23.30 -13.55
CA PRO A 518 6.52 -22.85 -13.86
C PRO A 518 6.52 -21.33 -13.96
N ASP A 519 7.64 -20.71 -13.58
CA ASP A 519 7.80 -19.28 -13.81
C ASP A 519 7.57 -18.96 -15.28
N PRO A 520 6.77 -17.91 -15.60
CA PRO A 520 6.56 -17.52 -16.97
C PRO A 520 7.92 -17.19 -17.61
N PRO A 521 8.13 -17.57 -18.88
CA PRO A 521 9.32 -17.17 -19.60
C PRO A 521 9.42 -15.65 -19.59
N PHE A 522 10.63 -15.12 -19.43
CA PHE A 522 10.86 -13.71 -19.27
C PHE A 522 11.98 -13.20 -20.18
N ILE A 523 11.92 -11.91 -20.48
CA ILE A 523 12.96 -11.16 -21.16
C ILE A 523 13.42 -10.01 -20.26
N LYS A 524 14.72 -9.71 -20.30
CA LYS A 524 15.33 -8.61 -19.54
C LYS A 524 15.53 -7.41 -20.47
N GLY A 525 15.11 -6.24 -20.02
CA GLY A 525 15.41 -4.97 -20.71
C GLY A 525 16.88 -4.58 -20.57
N GLU A 526 17.24 -3.42 -21.11
CA GLU A 526 18.55 -2.82 -20.85
C GLU A 526 18.64 -2.31 -19.40
N TRP A 527 19.87 -2.14 -18.91
CA TRP A 527 20.08 -1.45 -17.65
C TRP A 527 19.72 0.04 -17.80
N SER A 528 19.06 0.59 -16.80
CA SER A 528 18.83 2.03 -16.71
C SER A 528 20.15 2.80 -16.66
N GLU A 529 20.06 4.10 -16.93
CA GLU A 529 21.15 5.01 -16.57
C GLU A 529 21.42 4.95 -15.05
N PRO A 530 22.69 5.09 -14.62
CA PRO A 530 23.03 5.16 -13.21
C PRO A 530 22.32 6.31 -12.50
N SER A 531 21.84 6.06 -11.28
CA SER A 531 21.20 7.07 -10.47
C SER A 531 22.11 8.25 -10.15
N THR A 532 21.51 9.33 -9.64
CA THR A 532 22.25 10.34 -8.87
C THR A 532 23.03 9.67 -7.73
N THR A 533 24.14 10.28 -7.32
CA THR A 533 24.91 9.78 -6.17
C THR A 533 24.09 9.95 -4.89
N ILE A 534 23.76 8.85 -4.24
CA ILE A 534 23.00 8.81 -2.99
C ILE A 534 23.99 8.74 -1.84
N SER A 535 23.87 9.65 -0.88
CA SER A 535 24.73 9.72 0.31
C SER A 535 23.96 9.21 1.51
N ILE A 536 24.51 8.26 2.27
CA ILE A 536 23.82 7.64 3.41
C ILE A 536 24.19 8.38 4.69
N PRO A 537 23.24 9.07 5.34
CA PRO A 537 23.51 9.78 6.58
C PRO A 537 23.69 8.79 7.75
N PHE A 538 24.36 9.23 8.82
CA PHE A 538 24.27 8.52 10.10
C PHE A 538 22.87 8.62 10.68
N ALA A 539 22.62 7.83 11.73
CA ALA A 539 21.36 7.81 12.45
C ALA A 539 21.15 9.08 13.28
N GLY A 540 20.73 10.15 12.60
CA GLY A 540 20.42 11.42 13.21
C GLY A 540 20.23 12.53 12.19
N GLY A 541 19.66 13.63 12.66
CA GLY A 541 19.34 14.81 11.88
C GLY A 541 19.77 16.08 12.60
N VAL A 542 19.83 17.18 11.84
CA VAL A 542 20.08 18.51 12.39
C VAL A 542 19.06 19.47 11.80
N TYR A 543 18.35 20.17 12.66
CA TYR A 543 17.26 21.09 12.29
C TYR A 543 17.57 22.51 12.79
N VAL A 544 17.29 23.53 11.98
CA VAL A 544 17.64 24.92 12.27
C VAL A 544 16.59 25.57 13.17
N VAL A 545 16.98 25.94 14.40
CA VAL A 545 16.08 26.67 15.32
C VAL A 545 16.15 28.17 15.09
N SER A 546 17.37 28.72 15.04
CA SER A 546 17.65 30.14 14.90
C SER A 546 19.15 30.38 14.72
N SER A 547 19.56 31.61 14.40
CA SER A 547 20.95 32.05 14.49
C SER A 547 21.07 33.33 15.28
N LYS A 548 22.26 33.52 15.85
CA LYS A 548 22.70 34.77 16.43
C LYS A 548 23.78 35.35 15.51
N ALA A 549 23.44 36.49 14.87
CA ALA A 549 24.40 37.26 14.10
C ALA A 549 25.58 37.74 14.96
N ALA A 550 26.73 37.94 14.34
CA ALA A 550 27.91 38.48 15.01
C ALA A 550 27.66 39.92 15.47
N ASN A 551 27.78 40.20 16.77
CA ASN A 551 27.55 41.53 17.33
C ASN A 551 28.77 42.47 17.24
N GLY A 552 29.86 42.03 16.61
CA GLY A 552 31.08 42.82 16.44
C GLY A 552 32.14 42.08 15.63
N PHE A 553 33.22 42.79 15.27
CA PHE A 553 34.30 42.26 14.42
C PHE A 553 34.96 40.98 14.94
N ASN A 554 34.95 40.76 16.26
CA ASN A 554 35.54 39.59 16.92
C ASN A 554 34.51 38.54 17.34
N ASP A 555 33.21 38.77 17.11
CA ASP A 555 32.16 37.80 17.43
C ASP A 555 31.92 36.93 16.19
N GLU A 556 31.76 35.63 16.40
CA GLU A 556 31.45 34.70 15.32
C GLU A 556 29.96 34.38 15.33
N PRO A 557 29.30 34.32 14.16
CA PRO A 557 27.90 33.92 14.10
C PRO A 557 27.75 32.50 14.66
N ARG A 558 26.63 32.27 15.35
CA ARG A 558 26.27 30.94 15.90
C ARG A 558 24.90 30.54 15.42
N ALA A 559 24.72 29.28 15.05
CA ALA A 559 23.42 28.69 14.78
C ALA A 559 22.99 27.83 15.96
N SER A 560 21.76 27.98 16.41
CA SER A 560 21.10 27.06 17.34
C SER A 560 20.39 25.99 16.53
N LEU A 561 20.75 24.74 16.76
CA LEU A 561 20.28 23.59 16.01
C LEU A 561 19.68 22.56 16.96
N VAL A 562 18.57 21.93 16.58
CA VAL A 562 18.13 20.68 17.22
C VAL A 562 18.95 19.56 16.61
N VAL A 563 19.68 18.83 17.45
CA VAL A 563 20.43 17.64 17.05
C VAL A 563 19.60 16.43 17.47
N GLN A 564 19.12 15.69 16.49
CA GLN A 564 18.36 14.45 16.66
C GLN A 564 19.31 13.27 16.43
N ALA A 565 19.19 12.24 17.24
CA ALA A 565 19.86 10.98 16.99
C ALA A 565 19.03 9.79 17.47
N PHE A 566 19.27 8.65 16.84
CA PHE A 566 18.58 7.41 17.12
C PHE A 566 19.58 6.38 17.67
N ASP A 567 19.19 5.68 18.73
CA ASP A 567 20.01 4.62 19.33
C ASP A 567 19.12 3.45 19.77
N VAL A 568 19.73 2.28 19.96
CA VAL A 568 19.07 1.08 20.47
C VAL A 568 19.64 0.76 21.85
N GLN A 569 18.98 1.28 22.88
CA GLN A 569 19.45 1.17 24.25
C GLN A 569 18.73 0.08 25.04
N LYS A 570 19.43 -0.46 26.05
CA LYS A 570 18.80 -1.27 27.08
C LYS A 570 18.08 -0.31 28.02
N ILE A 571 16.76 -0.34 28.00
CA ILE A 571 15.95 0.56 28.82
C ILE A 571 15.76 -0.01 30.22
N ASP A 572 15.53 -1.31 30.33
CA ASP A 572 15.26 -1.92 31.61
C ASP A 572 16.53 -1.93 32.49
N PRO A 573 16.47 -1.38 33.72
CA PRO A 573 17.59 -1.43 34.65
C PRO A 573 17.96 -2.86 35.06
N ASP A 574 17.09 -3.86 34.83
CA ASP A 574 17.47 -5.26 35.00
C ASP A 574 18.61 -5.61 34.02
N PRO A 575 19.83 -5.92 34.52
CA PRO A 575 20.96 -6.30 33.67
C PRO A 575 20.67 -7.54 32.81
N ASN A 576 19.68 -8.36 33.18
CA ASN A 576 19.25 -9.54 32.44
C ASN A 576 18.23 -9.23 31.34
N SER A 577 17.63 -8.03 31.36
CA SER A 577 16.70 -7.64 30.32
C SER A 577 17.44 -7.56 28.98
N ARG A 578 16.95 -8.34 28.04
CA ARG A 578 17.44 -8.38 26.66
C ARG A 578 16.64 -7.46 25.76
N VAL A 579 15.58 -6.85 26.29
CA VAL A 579 14.74 -5.92 25.55
C VAL A 579 15.56 -4.67 25.31
N ARG A 580 15.99 -4.51 24.06
CA ARG A 580 16.50 -3.24 23.60
C ARG A 580 15.35 -2.51 22.96
N GLN A 581 15.15 -1.27 23.37
CA GLN A 581 14.16 -0.41 22.77
C GLN A 581 14.91 0.65 21.99
N ALA A 582 14.46 0.88 20.76
CA ALA A 582 14.94 2.02 20.02
C ALA A 582 14.43 3.28 20.70
N VAL A 583 15.32 4.24 20.85
CA VAL A 583 15.03 5.52 21.47
C VAL A 583 15.47 6.63 20.53
N GLU A 584 14.67 7.68 20.50
CA GLU A 584 14.94 8.91 19.78
C GLU A 584 15.25 9.97 20.82
N ALA A 585 16.41 10.61 20.73
CA ALA A 585 16.75 11.74 21.59
C ALA A 585 17.01 12.97 20.73
N GLU A 586 16.60 14.12 21.26
CA GLU A 586 16.81 15.41 20.65
C GLU A 586 17.33 16.39 21.70
N TYR A 587 18.22 17.29 21.30
CA TYR A 587 18.62 18.42 22.15
C TYR A 587 19.02 19.63 21.31
N GLU A 588 18.80 20.81 21.85
CA GLU A 588 19.24 22.05 21.22
C GLU A 588 20.73 22.33 21.53
N ARG A 589 21.50 22.68 20.50
CA ARG A 589 22.91 23.03 20.61
C ARG A 589 23.26 24.24 19.75
N GLN A 590 24.05 25.14 20.33
CA GLN A 590 24.67 26.22 19.57
C GLN A 590 26.00 25.76 18.96
N LEU A 591 26.10 25.87 17.64
CA LEU A 591 27.32 25.58 16.87
C LEU A 591 27.85 26.87 16.22
N ARG A 592 29.17 26.94 16.12
CA ARG A 592 29.92 27.92 15.31
C ARG A 592 30.30 27.27 13.98
N ARG A 593 30.72 28.08 13.00
CA ARG A 593 31.34 27.60 11.76
C ARG A 593 32.50 26.63 12.08
N GLY A 594 32.56 25.51 11.37
CA GLY A 594 33.49 24.39 11.62
C GLY A 594 33.08 23.48 12.79
N GLY A 595 32.01 23.79 13.52
CA GLY A 595 31.50 22.94 14.59
C GLY A 595 30.83 21.68 14.07
N VAL A 596 31.05 20.55 14.75
CA VAL A 596 30.43 19.26 14.43
C VAL A 596 29.32 18.96 15.44
N ALA A 597 28.15 18.54 14.94
CA ALA A 597 26.97 18.19 15.72
C ALA A 597 27.07 16.78 16.37
N ASN A 598 28.22 16.49 17.00
CA ASN A 598 28.45 15.25 17.74
C ASN A 598 28.59 15.52 19.23
N ASP A 599 27.98 14.68 20.05
CA ASP A 599 28.00 14.84 21.51
C ASP A 599 27.76 13.53 22.25
N LYS A 600 28.13 13.51 23.53
CA LYS A 600 27.78 12.45 24.46
C LYS A 600 27.32 13.09 25.75
N ARG A 601 26.06 12.91 26.11
CA ARG A 601 25.46 13.54 27.28
C ARG A 601 24.25 12.77 27.78
N GLU A 602 23.88 13.07 29.01
CA GLU A 602 22.55 12.75 29.52
C GLU A 602 21.49 13.44 28.65
N ALA A 603 20.48 12.69 28.21
CA ALA A 603 19.41 13.20 27.37
C ALA A 603 18.07 12.58 27.72
N TRP A 604 17.00 13.32 27.45
CA TRP A 604 15.65 12.77 27.45
C TRP A 604 15.39 12.09 26.11
N ALA A 605 15.17 10.79 26.16
CA ALA A 605 14.86 10.00 25.00
C ALA A 605 13.38 9.62 24.99
N LEU A 606 12.76 9.72 23.82
CA LEU A 606 11.39 9.39 23.57
C LEU A 606 11.21 7.87 23.56
N ILE A 607 10.31 7.38 24.41
CA ILE A 607 9.99 5.97 24.59
C ILE A 607 8.46 5.78 24.49
N SER A 608 8.03 4.51 24.48
CA SER A 608 6.59 4.17 24.47
C SER A 608 5.81 4.91 23.37
N GLN A 609 6.36 4.91 22.15
CA GLN A 609 5.74 5.51 20.95
C GLN A 609 5.45 7.01 21.07
N GLY A 610 6.32 7.77 21.74
CA GLY A 610 6.10 9.22 21.87
C GLY A 610 5.33 9.64 23.10
N ARG A 611 4.91 8.70 23.96
CA ARG A 611 4.05 9.02 25.12
C ARG A 611 4.83 9.34 26.38
N MET A 612 6.05 8.82 26.51
CA MET A 612 6.89 9.07 27.67
C MET A 612 8.30 9.44 27.24
N LEU A 613 8.94 10.28 28.04
CA LEU A 613 10.36 10.56 27.96
C LEU A 613 11.06 9.82 29.09
N ARG A 614 12.19 9.21 28.78
CA ARG A 614 13.07 8.60 29.77
C ARG A 614 14.44 9.25 29.72
N ARG A 615 15.00 9.50 30.91
CA ARG A 615 16.36 10.00 31.06
C ARG A 615 17.35 8.87 30.74
N VAL A 616 18.24 9.15 29.81
CA VAL A 616 19.26 8.22 29.35
C VAL A 616 20.62 8.84 29.59
N ASP A 617 21.39 8.23 30.48
CA ASP A 617 22.77 8.62 30.73
C ASP A 617 23.63 8.31 29.52
N ASP A 618 24.61 9.18 29.25
CA ASP A 618 25.66 8.89 28.27
C ASP A 618 25.16 8.64 26.83
N PHE A 619 24.00 9.18 26.45
CA PHE A 619 23.45 9.09 25.10
C PHE A 619 24.40 9.68 24.07
N VAL A 620 24.66 8.94 22.99
CA VAL A 620 25.63 9.31 21.95
C VAL A 620 24.89 9.91 20.76
N PHE A 621 25.03 11.22 20.58
CA PHE A 621 24.57 11.93 19.41
C PHE A 621 25.65 11.90 18.34
N ARG A 622 25.50 11.02 17.35
CA ARG A 622 26.45 10.88 16.24
C ARG A 622 25.79 11.22 14.91
N THR A 623 25.91 12.47 14.49
CA THR A 623 25.43 12.94 13.19
C THR A 623 26.57 13.10 12.18
N ASP A 624 27.80 13.30 12.66
CA ASP A 624 28.99 13.69 11.90
C ASP A 624 28.73 14.88 10.93
N THR A 625 27.71 15.69 11.22
CA THR A 625 27.32 16.86 10.41
C THR A 625 28.12 18.08 10.85
N THR A 626 28.78 18.74 9.90
CA THR A 626 29.61 19.93 10.14
C THR A 626 28.90 21.18 9.66
N LEU A 627 28.80 22.20 10.51
CA LEU A 627 28.28 23.52 10.14
C LEU A 627 29.36 24.30 9.39
N LEU A 628 29.15 24.59 8.11
CA LEU A 628 30.12 25.33 7.30
C LEU A 628 29.88 26.83 7.34
N ASP A 629 28.64 27.26 7.14
CA ASP A 629 28.28 28.67 7.08
C ASP A 629 26.88 28.94 7.63
N ILE A 630 26.62 30.20 7.98
CA ILE A 630 25.37 30.70 8.54
C ILE A 630 25.02 32.01 7.83
N ALA A 631 23.78 32.13 7.38
CA ALA A 631 23.17 33.36 6.88
C ALA A 631 21.85 33.63 7.62
N GLY A 632 21.44 34.89 7.72
CA GLY A 632 20.22 35.30 8.43
C GLY A 632 20.36 35.34 9.96
N GLY A 633 19.24 35.52 10.65
CA GLY A 633 19.17 35.82 12.09
C GLY A 633 19.53 37.25 12.45
N GLU A 634 19.69 38.13 11.46
CA GLU A 634 19.83 39.57 11.69
C GLU A 634 18.48 40.12 12.17
N LYS A 635 18.51 41.02 13.16
CA LYS A 635 17.30 41.67 13.64
C LYS A 635 16.80 42.66 12.59
N LEU A 636 15.64 42.40 12.01
CA LEU A 636 14.94 43.34 11.12
C LEU A 636 14.23 44.41 11.94
N THR A 637 13.65 44.02 13.07
CA THR A 637 13.00 44.90 14.05
C THR A 637 13.28 44.41 15.48
N ALA A 638 12.61 44.99 16.49
CA ALA A 638 12.75 44.53 17.86
C ALA A 638 12.28 43.06 18.04
N ASP A 639 11.22 42.69 17.32
CA ASP A 639 10.49 41.42 17.50
C ASP A 639 10.75 40.42 16.37
N TYR A 640 11.22 40.88 15.20
CA TYR A 640 11.44 40.04 14.03
C TYR A 640 12.92 39.97 13.65
N SER A 641 13.36 38.74 13.35
CA SER A 641 14.67 38.44 12.77
C SER A 641 14.50 37.84 11.38
N GLU A 642 15.48 38.04 10.50
CA GLU A 642 15.54 37.36 9.22
C GLU A 642 15.62 35.84 9.43
N PRO A 643 14.90 35.01 8.65
CA PRO A 643 15.01 33.56 8.73
C PRO A 643 16.44 33.07 8.61
N THR A 644 16.81 32.12 9.46
CA THR A 644 18.14 31.54 9.48
C THR A 644 18.29 30.48 8.41
N ARG A 645 19.37 30.55 7.64
CA ARG A 645 19.83 29.48 6.74
C ARG A 645 21.22 29.03 7.12
N VAL A 646 21.46 27.72 7.12
CA VAL A 646 22.78 27.16 7.39
C VAL A 646 23.25 26.30 6.24
N LEU A 647 24.53 26.41 5.91
CA LEU A 647 25.20 25.48 5.02
C LEU A 647 25.85 24.39 5.89
N ILE A 648 25.41 23.15 5.71
CA ILE A 648 25.96 21.99 6.42
C ILE A 648 26.65 21.05 5.44
N MET A 649 27.61 20.30 5.97
CA MET A 649 28.27 19.20 5.30
C MET A 649 27.99 17.92 6.05
N ASP A 650 27.40 16.96 5.35
CA ASP A 650 27.13 15.64 5.89
C ASP A 650 28.45 14.83 6.02
N PRO A 651 28.42 13.64 6.65
CA PRO A 651 29.60 12.81 6.85
C PRO A 651 30.23 12.29 5.57
N THR A 652 29.46 12.27 4.49
CA THR A 652 29.93 11.85 3.16
C THR A 652 30.59 13.01 2.41
N GLY A 653 30.52 14.23 2.94
CA GLY A 653 30.97 15.46 2.29
C GLY A 653 29.95 16.05 1.31
N ARG A 654 28.67 15.65 1.37
CA ARG A 654 27.60 16.32 0.63
C ARG A 654 27.28 17.64 1.33
N LEU A 655 27.21 18.71 0.55
CA LEU A 655 26.78 20.00 1.02
C LEU A 655 25.26 20.12 0.87
N SER A 656 24.59 20.60 1.91
CA SER A 656 23.17 20.95 1.85
C SER A 656 22.91 22.25 2.61
N VAL A 657 21.92 23.00 2.14
CA VAL A 657 21.41 24.18 2.84
C VAL A 657 20.16 23.75 3.60
N ARG A 658 20.04 24.17 4.86
CA ARG A 658 18.85 24.00 5.69
C ARG A 658 18.29 25.38 6.04
N ASP A 659 16.97 25.50 5.99
CA ASP A 659 16.24 26.73 6.31
C ASP A 659 15.41 26.52 7.59
N GLN A 660 15.39 27.53 8.44
CA GLN A 660 14.54 27.59 9.62
C GLN A 660 13.05 27.39 9.30
N VAL A 661 12.59 27.87 8.14
CA VAL A 661 11.19 27.74 7.72
C VAL A 661 10.84 26.29 7.39
N GLU A 662 11.71 25.62 6.63
CA GLU A 662 11.53 24.20 6.25
C GLU A 662 11.61 23.28 7.48
N ASP A 663 12.48 23.61 8.43
CA ASP A 663 12.67 22.83 9.67
C ASP A 663 11.69 23.22 10.81
N SER A 664 10.77 24.17 10.56
CA SER A 664 9.93 24.78 11.60
C SER A 664 8.97 23.79 12.28
N GLU A 665 8.45 22.82 11.53
CA GLU A 665 7.56 21.78 12.05
C GLU A 665 8.30 20.87 13.03
N GLN A 666 9.49 20.40 12.65
CA GLN A 666 10.33 19.52 13.47
C GLN A 666 10.82 20.27 14.71
N VAL A 667 11.18 21.55 14.59
CA VAL A 667 11.54 22.40 15.73
C VAL A 667 10.34 22.65 16.66
N SER A 668 9.14 22.79 16.12
CA SER A 668 7.91 22.96 16.92
C SER A 668 7.57 21.66 17.67
N ARG A 669 7.70 20.51 17.01
CA ARG A 669 7.60 19.18 17.62
C ARG A 669 8.62 19.01 18.75
N HIS A 670 9.86 19.44 18.51
CA HIS A 670 10.92 19.46 19.52
C HIS A 670 10.54 20.31 20.75
N LYS A 671 10.02 21.51 20.53
CA LYS A 671 9.62 22.36 21.65
C LYS A 671 8.44 21.77 22.43
N LEU A 672 7.49 21.14 21.75
CA LEU A 672 6.30 20.54 22.38
C LEU A 672 6.62 19.33 23.25
N ILE A 673 7.46 18.42 22.76
CA ILE A 673 7.76 17.17 23.45
C ILE A 673 8.80 17.41 24.57
N TRP A 674 9.82 18.24 24.33
CA TRP A 674 10.96 18.38 25.25
C TRP A 674 10.84 19.57 26.23
N ALA A 675 9.76 20.37 26.15
CA ALA A 675 9.48 21.41 27.15
C ALA A 675 9.62 20.87 28.58
N GLU A 676 10.33 21.60 29.43
CA GLU A 676 10.33 21.28 30.86
C GLU A 676 8.93 21.58 31.42
N PRO A 677 8.31 20.62 32.14
CA PRO A 677 7.02 20.87 32.76
C PRO A 677 7.19 22.05 33.72
N ASP A 678 6.38 23.10 33.54
CA ASP A 678 6.42 24.27 34.40
C ASP A 678 5.96 23.87 35.81
N ARG A 679 6.90 23.49 36.67
CA ARG A 679 6.66 23.04 38.05
C ARG A 679 5.91 24.07 38.91
N ARG A 680 5.76 25.31 38.43
CA ARG A 680 5.01 26.37 39.12
C ARG A 680 3.54 26.43 38.72
N ARG A 681 3.16 25.82 37.59
CA ARG A 681 1.77 25.75 37.17
C ARG A 681 1.10 24.69 38.03
N ASP A 682 0.27 25.14 38.97
CA ASP A 682 -0.54 24.23 39.80
C ASP A 682 -1.35 23.34 38.84
N PRO A 683 -1.20 22.01 38.88
CA PRO A 683 -1.89 21.09 37.96
C PRO A 683 -3.42 21.22 38.05
N ASN A 684 -3.96 21.84 39.11
CA ASN A 684 -5.39 22.14 39.24
C ASN A 684 -5.83 23.47 38.62
N SER A 685 -4.90 24.29 38.11
CA SER A 685 -5.18 25.64 37.60
C SER A 685 -5.49 25.70 36.11
N VAL A 686 -5.93 24.59 35.48
CA VAL A 686 -6.28 24.55 34.06
C VAL A 686 -7.49 25.46 33.78
N ASN A 687 -7.21 26.74 33.55
CA ASN A 687 -8.15 27.69 33.00
C ASN A 687 -8.44 27.26 31.56
N ARG A 688 -9.65 26.75 31.33
CA ARG A 688 -10.19 26.35 30.00
C ARG A 688 -10.23 27.47 28.94
N GLY A 689 -9.66 28.66 29.20
CA GLY A 689 -9.81 29.84 28.35
C GLY A 689 -8.70 30.10 27.33
N ASP A 690 -7.49 29.56 27.52
CA ASP A 690 -6.29 30.10 26.82
C ASP A 690 -5.79 29.28 25.61
N PHE A 691 -6.46 28.19 25.22
CA PHE A 691 -5.95 27.29 24.18
C PHE A 691 -6.35 27.60 22.73
N PHE A 692 -6.96 28.76 22.44
CA PHE A 692 -7.51 29.06 21.11
C PHE A 692 -7.05 30.34 20.41
N MET A 693 -5.95 30.97 20.84
CA MET A 693 -5.31 32.02 20.04
C MET A 693 -3.86 31.66 19.72
N GLY A 694 -3.68 30.77 18.75
CA GLY A 694 -2.45 30.72 17.95
C GLY A 694 -2.63 31.68 16.78
N GLU A 695 -1.81 32.74 16.74
CA GLU A 695 -1.71 33.65 15.60
C GLU A 695 -1.17 32.86 14.38
N GLY A 696 -1.89 32.96 13.26
CA GLY A 696 -1.49 32.40 11.96
C GLY A 696 -0.67 33.37 11.13
#